data_AF-A0A8H6HN66-F1
#
_entry.id   AF-A0A8H6HN66-F1
#
_cell.length_a   1.000
_cell.length_b   1.000
_cell.length_c   1.000
_cell.angle_alpha   90.00
_cell.angle_beta   90.00
_cell.angle_gamma   90.00
#
_symmetry.space_group_name_H-M   'P 1'
#
loop_
_entity.id
_entity.type
_entity.pdbx_description
1 polymer ?
#
loop_
_entity_poly.entity_id
_entity_poly.type
_entity_poly.pdbx_seq_one_letter_code
_entity_poly.pdbx_strand_id
1 'polypeptide(L)'
;MVTRTNKRRSDSDGASASRRVRTEFEPTPSNRPAVAHVETLRAGKGRKKKIIKSSVTASGNRTPTPGPSNPIVPGTSKGLDESSNRTNVPTAEFNPQSVETGDGAGEACNTGDNVKEEKKKEKRAKRVARKNATKLTEWLQYREMFIHEVLRHDGLIKEHADQKCYGCDEEIQSAQSVYRCLDCIDGLTIRCLKCAKYLHSNLPFHRLTRWTGTHFVKCQADDIGLVFQLGHDGKSECPRPSSVSKITVIHTSGLFRLPVRWCNCPECPSRMVQLLRSRLFPSTLDRMKSAFTFELLDLFQELNLQGKTPIYDFYHTILRQSDFLQLGTQASLLNNLHRAIRAWRNIHSLKRAARAHDPAGVDATSAGELTVECPACPHPEKNLPSDWKAATTLAFLYILFLAVDANFKLKGKDRGLQDVELAPGWGAFVEDKGYQAHLRSFVQQKEINTCDSEHDAVVRAAVRCTPGYAVTGAGLVICSRHCLIRPNGAGDLQKGERYSNMDYIIFSAFAGLALLRLVLTYDIACQWSRNYRTRLQELPKAIQPADSIKIDVAIPSWHINGHGKKCQETLHVGYINGVGRLCGDEVEQTWWSTNSLGTSVREMAPGARHETLNDQWNAFNVRKIVGFRARFAKNIKKAVHMNSVMAKNFQDFNDTFPKEVVTRWEKMVLDWDKDKSKPCPYEERDDTISLQDVRSKLEAEEKALLASGVISEHPTSMLTCMMTGLDLEEKQDWFLSGVAMARRALKAVIDQLPKKLTSKQKADVMQKQSALLRQILIWRKAQLAYMPVVSNHLDNEDDEDAEINAEAVPLYLPSSLPSKDRRSINRITNMEATLREAQANDAIGEICRVRRILTNVTTFKRYNLAGEGNKANTRIRSLYDRLQQKIQRAADRYRVARKALLELDPKGAWTADLLELEPKHIGGPGKEDRDDEGNLVSHGNYVFSWIWVAKGARTTHRDNVDAQVDENLRVEWAKSRARAMRWSEEVQLLQEEMRRVVVYLFWKADWWEAKKAANKTVPRDIQLGLDGYAAKQACSVRTWVPWADKWWAEIAPTVPKPRTAAQPKLTGPRSDAEEAVEGESSEAEDENEENKGDEENEDDEEDEEDEEDEEEEGGDIR
;
A
#
# COMPACT_ATOMS: atom_id res chain seq x y z
N MET A 1 0.83 -3.96 -68.23
CA MET A 1 2.10 -3.89 -68.99
C MET A 1 3.20 -4.44 -68.08
N VAL A 2 4.23 -5.21 -68.47
CA VAL A 2 4.64 -5.92 -69.72
C VAL A 2 5.77 -6.90 -69.28
N THR A 3 5.96 -8.17 -69.68
CA THR A 3 5.11 -9.29 -70.17
C THR A 3 5.92 -10.61 -70.07
N ARG A 4 5.26 -11.79 -70.00
CA ARG A 4 5.80 -13.15 -70.36
C ARG A 4 6.87 -13.76 -69.39
N THR A 5 7.12 -15.08 -69.25
CA THR A 5 6.50 -16.37 -69.75
C THR A 5 7.04 -17.63 -69.00
N ASN A 6 6.23 -18.71 -68.92
CA ASN A 6 6.55 -20.18 -69.04
C ASN A 6 7.77 -20.84 -68.29
N LYS A 7 7.84 -22.15 -67.96
CA LYS A 7 6.93 -23.34 -67.90
C LYS A 7 7.63 -24.54 -67.20
N ARG A 8 6.85 -25.44 -66.55
CA ARG A 8 7.09 -26.91 -66.32
C ARG A 8 8.29 -27.31 -65.40
N ARG A 9 8.14 -28.23 -64.43
CA ARG A 9 8.11 -29.74 -64.45
C ARG A 9 9.44 -30.36 -64.97
N SER A 10 10.02 -31.42 -64.39
CA SER A 10 9.49 -32.49 -63.50
C SER A 10 10.56 -33.13 -62.57
N ASP A 11 10.12 -33.83 -61.52
CA ASP A 11 10.45 -35.21 -61.04
C ASP A 11 11.78 -35.90 -61.50
N SER A 12 12.48 -36.79 -60.77
CA SER A 12 12.09 -37.74 -59.69
C SER A 12 13.28 -38.39 -58.92
N ASP A 13 13.04 -38.84 -57.67
CA ASP A 13 13.53 -40.06 -56.95
C ASP A 13 15.03 -40.42 -56.70
N GLY A 14 15.24 -41.24 -55.63
CA GLY A 14 16.46 -42.05 -55.35
C GLY A 14 17.53 -41.39 -54.44
N ALA A 15 17.68 -41.59 -53.12
CA ALA A 15 17.33 -42.63 -52.12
C ALA A 15 18.46 -43.66 -51.81
N SER A 16 18.81 -43.77 -50.50
CA SER A 16 19.70 -44.76 -49.84
C SER A 16 21.22 -44.67 -50.14
N ALA A 17 22.16 -45.17 -49.30
CA ALA A 17 22.21 -45.30 -47.83
C ALA A 17 23.63 -45.73 -47.37
N SER A 18 23.96 -45.52 -46.08
CA SER A 18 24.99 -46.27 -45.30
C SER A 18 26.49 -46.07 -45.67
N ARG A 19 27.50 -46.22 -44.78
CA ARG A 19 27.69 -46.08 -43.30
C ARG A 19 29.18 -46.39 -43.00
N ARG A 20 29.70 -45.98 -41.82
CA ARG A 20 31.01 -46.39 -41.20
C ARG A 20 32.30 -45.85 -41.86
N VAL A 21 33.44 -45.71 -41.15
CA VAL A 21 33.70 -45.32 -39.73
C VAL A 21 35.21 -44.98 -39.57
N ARG A 22 35.55 -44.10 -38.60
CA ARG A 22 36.87 -43.83 -37.95
C ARG A 22 38.19 -44.05 -38.74
N THR A 23 39.07 -43.04 -38.63
CA THR A 23 40.28 -43.16 -37.80
C THR A 23 40.56 -41.82 -37.08
N GLU A 24 41.25 -41.89 -35.94
CA GLU A 24 41.64 -40.75 -35.08
C GLU A 24 43.14 -40.47 -35.26
N PHE A 25 43.60 -39.21 -35.14
CA PHE A 25 44.96 -38.87 -34.68
C PHE A 25 45.09 -37.37 -34.34
N GLU A 26 45.78 -37.05 -33.24
CA GLU A 26 46.25 -35.71 -32.82
C GLU A 26 47.73 -35.49 -33.30
N PRO A 27 48.47 -34.40 -33.01
CA PRO A 27 48.16 -33.18 -32.24
C PRO A 27 48.60 -31.82 -32.89
N THR A 28 48.50 -30.76 -32.08
CA THR A 28 49.02 -29.36 -32.16
C THR A 28 50.43 -29.18 -32.80
N PRO A 29 50.84 -27.99 -33.38
CA PRO A 29 50.87 -26.71 -32.63
C PRO A 29 50.89 -25.32 -33.38
N SER A 30 50.85 -24.26 -32.55
CA SER A 30 51.58 -22.96 -32.65
C SER A 30 50.98 -21.68 -33.32
N ASN A 31 51.16 -20.57 -32.57
CA ASN A 31 51.46 -19.16 -32.90
C ASN A 31 50.64 -18.25 -33.86
N ARG A 32 50.67 -16.94 -33.50
CA ARG A 32 50.26 -15.75 -34.28
C ARG A 32 51.35 -15.35 -35.30
N PRO A 33 51.05 -14.46 -36.28
CA PRO A 33 51.35 -13.03 -36.09
C PRO A 33 50.24 -12.07 -36.60
N ALA A 34 50.54 -10.78 -36.74
CA ALA A 34 49.59 -9.69 -37.05
C ALA A 34 49.98 -8.87 -38.31
N VAL A 35 49.08 -7.99 -38.78
CA VAL A 35 49.28 -7.02 -39.88
C VAL A 35 48.66 -5.66 -39.49
N ALA A 36 49.15 -4.55 -40.07
CA ALA A 36 48.71 -3.18 -39.75
C ALA A 36 48.76 -2.21 -40.95
N HIS A 37 48.28 -0.98 -40.73
CA HIS A 37 48.52 0.29 -41.45
C HIS A 37 47.67 0.74 -42.68
N VAL A 38 47.66 2.09 -42.77
CA VAL A 38 47.27 3.05 -43.83
C VAL A 38 45.79 3.51 -43.81
N GLU A 39 45.36 4.72 -43.43
CA GLU A 39 45.90 6.11 -43.22
C GLU A 39 45.39 7.14 -44.27
N THR A 40 45.31 8.43 -43.85
CA THR A 40 45.10 9.69 -44.63
C THR A 40 43.63 10.18 -44.81
N LEU A 41 43.28 11.49 -44.88
CA LEU A 41 43.94 12.76 -44.48
C LEU A 41 42.95 13.97 -44.44
N ARG A 42 43.32 15.06 -43.73
CA ARG A 42 42.80 16.48 -43.81
C ARG A 42 41.34 16.75 -43.34
N ALA A 43 40.93 17.96 -42.92
CA ALA A 43 41.53 19.16 -42.26
C ALA A 43 40.39 20.18 -41.94
N GLY A 44 40.46 21.18 -41.05
CA GLY A 44 41.46 21.57 -40.03
C GLY A 44 41.51 23.10 -39.75
N LYS A 45 41.81 23.51 -38.49
CA LYS A 45 42.00 24.89 -37.90
C LYS A 45 40.79 25.44 -37.10
N GLY A 46 40.92 26.02 -35.89
CA GLY A 46 41.99 25.93 -34.87
C GLY A 46 42.30 27.20 -34.04
N ARG A 47 43.18 27.07 -33.01
CA ARG A 47 43.87 28.10 -32.18
C ARG A 47 43.07 28.68 -30.97
N LYS A 48 43.67 29.03 -29.81
CA LYS A 48 45.06 28.85 -29.27
C LYS A 48 45.17 29.12 -27.74
N LYS A 49 46.14 28.43 -27.08
CA LYS A 49 46.88 28.82 -25.82
C LYS A 49 46.06 28.84 -24.50
N LYS A 50 46.64 28.66 -23.28
CA LYS A 50 48.03 28.52 -22.75
C LYS A 50 48.03 27.38 -21.66
N ILE A 51 49.02 26.47 -21.53
CA ILE A 51 50.25 26.54 -20.66
C ILE A 51 49.92 26.58 -19.14
N ILE A 52 50.45 25.74 -18.22
CA ILE A 52 51.50 24.67 -18.22
C ILE A 52 51.22 23.64 -17.07
N LYS A 53 51.32 22.31 -17.26
CA LYS A 53 52.28 21.32 -16.66
C LYS A 53 52.89 21.67 -15.27
N SER A 54 53.16 20.76 -14.33
CA SER A 54 53.81 19.42 -14.35
C SER A 54 53.36 18.58 -13.10
N SER A 55 53.77 17.35 -12.78
CA SER A 55 54.71 16.32 -13.30
C SER A 55 54.25 14.95 -12.70
N VAL A 56 54.20 13.80 -13.40
CA VAL A 56 55.32 12.91 -13.83
C VAL A 56 56.12 12.40 -12.62
N THR A 57 56.30 11.10 -12.30
CA THR A 57 55.95 9.74 -12.84
C THR A 57 56.22 8.73 -11.68
N ALA A 58 55.77 7.47 -11.53
CA ALA A 58 55.06 6.39 -12.26
C ALA A 58 55.81 5.05 -12.03
N SER A 59 55.21 3.89 -12.35
CA SER A 59 55.69 2.51 -12.10
C SER A 59 55.67 2.02 -10.63
N GLY A 60 55.52 0.73 -10.32
CA GLY A 60 55.25 -0.42 -11.19
C GLY A 60 54.89 -1.72 -10.42
N ASN A 61 54.19 -2.65 -11.08
CA ASN A 61 53.58 -3.85 -10.47
C ASN A 61 54.60 -4.88 -9.92
N ARG A 62 54.26 -5.57 -8.81
CA ARG A 62 54.05 -7.06 -8.73
C ARG A 62 53.77 -7.57 -7.31
N THR A 63 52.90 -8.57 -7.21
CA THR A 63 52.75 -9.58 -6.12
C THR A 63 53.82 -10.70 -6.30
N PRO A 64 54.17 -11.55 -5.29
CA PRO A 64 53.28 -12.17 -4.28
C PRO A 64 53.86 -12.39 -2.83
N THR A 65 53.13 -13.21 -2.06
CA THR A 65 53.36 -13.77 -0.70
C THR A 65 54.56 -14.74 -0.57
N PRO A 66 54.92 -15.32 0.62
CA PRO A 66 54.43 -15.16 2.01
C PRO A 66 55.55 -14.91 3.07
N GLY A 67 55.22 -14.81 4.38
CA GLY A 67 56.22 -14.87 5.48
C GLY A 67 55.68 -14.59 6.90
N PRO A 68 56.22 -15.20 8.00
CA PRO A 68 55.65 -15.09 9.36
C PRO A 68 56.60 -14.52 10.45
N SER A 69 56.05 -14.13 11.61
CA SER A 69 56.72 -14.15 12.93
C SER A 69 55.69 -14.06 14.09
N ASN A 70 56.12 -14.40 15.31
CA ASN A 70 55.26 -14.51 16.51
C ASN A 70 55.91 -13.77 17.74
N PRO A 71 55.68 -14.05 19.04
CA PRO A 71 55.38 -13.02 20.03
C PRO A 71 56.55 -12.68 20.99
N ILE A 72 56.36 -11.66 21.85
CA ILE A 72 57.29 -11.32 22.95
C ILE A 72 56.51 -11.07 24.26
N VAL A 73 57.11 -11.46 25.39
CA VAL A 73 56.59 -11.39 26.78
C VAL A 73 57.70 -10.85 27.71
N PRO A 74 57.35 -10.06 28.75
CA PRO A 74 57.78 -10.33 30.13
C PRO A 74 56.58 -10.28 31.11
N GLY A 75 56.58 -10.80 32.35
CA GLY A 75 57.68 -11.13 33.28
C GLY A 75 57.81 -10.02 34.35
N THR A 76 57.87 -10.26 35.67
CA THR A 76 58.03 -11.50 36.48
C THR A 76 57.56 -11.35 37.94
N SER A 77 57.27 -12.50 38.59
CA SER A 77 57.22 -12.85 40.04
C SER A 77 58.13 -12.06 41.02
N LYS A 78 57.97 -12.09 42.36
CA LYS A 78 57.46 -13.08 43.36
C LYS A 78 56.76 -12.33 44.53
N GLY A 79 56.01 -12.90 45.48
CA GLY A 79 55.60 -14.26 45.90
C GLY A 79 54.56 -14.08 47.06
N LEU A 80 54.37 -14.87 48.12
CA LEU A 80 54.81 -16.19 48.67
C LEU A 80 53.73 -16.58 49.73
N ASP A 81 53.47 -17.80 50.25
CA ASP A 81 53.60 -19.20 49.80
C ASP A 81 52.77 -20.13 50.77
N GLU A 82 52.56 -21.41 50.42
CA GLU A 82 52.20 -22.60 51.25
C GLU A 82 51.13 -22.54 52.39
N SER A 83 49.92 -23.13 52.19
CA SER A 83 49.54 -24.51 52.65
C SER A 83 48.53 -24.52 53.83
N SER A 84 47.70 -25.54 54.15
CA SER A 84 47.19 -26.72 53.41
C SER A 84 45.87 -27.29 54.03
N ASN A 85 45.17 -28.16 53.27
CA ASN A 85 44.23 -29.25 53.63
C ASN A 85 43.97 -29.59 55.13
N ARG A 86 42.80 -30.11 55.58
CA ARG A 86 41.82 -31.04 54.93
C ARG A 86 40.54 -31.24 55.80
N THR A 87 39.40 -31.66 55.20
CA THR A 87 38.21 -32.35 55.82
C THR A 87 37.44 -31.61 56.95
N ASN A 88 36.10 -31.66 57.10
CA ASN A 88 35.11 -32.69 56.71
C ASN A 88 33.65 -32.16 56.54
N VAL A 89 32.77 -33.05 56.06
CA VAL A 89 31.29 -33.00 55.89
C VAL A 89 30.52 -32.76 57.23
N PRO A 90 29.44 -31.92 57.31
CA PRO A 90 28.00 -32.27 57.02
C PRO A 90 27.26 -31.21 56.15
N THR A 91 26.14 -31.39 55.42
CA THR A 91 24.88 -32.20 55.47
C THR A 91 23.73 -31.71 56.37
N ALA A 92 22.67 -31.23 55.70
CA ALA A 92 21.22 -31.42 55.97
C ALA A 92 20.48 -30.64 57.09
N GLU A 93 19.29 -30.14 56.71
CA GLU A 93 18.07 -29.84 57.52
C GLU A 93 18.20 -28.80 58.67
N PHE A 94 17.20 -27.97 59.03
CA PHE A 94 15.76 -28.17 59.23
C PHE A 94 14.94 -26.86 59.04
N ASN A 95 13.61 -26.95 59.02
CA ASN A 95 12.65 -25.82 59.11
C ASN A 95 11.80 -25.96 60.40
N PRO A 96 11.54 -24.89 61.18
CA PRO A 96 10.15 -24.67 61.60
C PRO A 96 9.71 -23.19 61.74
N GLN A 97 8.40 -23.02 61.97
CA GLN A 97 7.70 -21.75 62.17
C GLN A 97 7.67 -21.30 63.65
N SER A 98 7.74 -19.99 63.91
CA SER A 98 7.05 -19.27 65.00
C SER A 98 7.17 -17.75 64.74
N VAL A 99 6.13 -16.89 64.70
CA VAL A 99 4.98 -16.64 65.60
C VAL A 99 5.34 -15.70 66.77
N GLU A 100 4.71 -14.51 66.79
CA GLU A 100 4.57 -13.54 67.92
C GLU A 100 5.87 -12.91 68.48
N THR A 101 5.92 -11.72 69.13
CA THR A 101 5.04 -10.55 69.40
C THR A 101 5.88 -9.27 69.10
N GLY A 102 5.46 -7.99 69.12
CA GLY A 102 4.24 -7.27 69.50
C GLY A 102 4.63 -5.85 70.01
N ASP A 103 3.73 -4.86 69.88
CA ASP A 103 3.80 -3.46 70.39
C ASP A 103 4.97 -2.53 69.95
N GLY A 104 4.77 -1.21 69.78
CA GLY A 104 3.50 -0.46 69.74
C GLY A 104 3.65 1.08 69.65
N ALA A 105 2.56 1.74 69.25
CA ALA A 105 2.16 3.15 69.44
C ALA A 105 3.00 4.33 68.86
N GLY A 106 2.27 5.35 68.36
CA GLY A 106 2.77 6.68 67.96
C GLY A 106 3.11 6.82 66.47
N GLU A 107 2.80 7.91 65.75
CA GLU A 107 1.93 9.07 66.05
C GLU A 107 1.43 9.66 64.71
N ALA A 108 0.29 10.36 64.68
CA ALA A 108 -0.40 10.69 63.43
C ALA A 108 -0.05 12.08 62.85
N CYS A 109 0.34 12.16 61.57
CA CYS A 109 0.30 13.41 60.81
C CYS A 109 -0.07 13.21 59.32
N ASN A 110 -1.06 14.00 58.90
CA ASN A 110 -1.82 13.95 57.66
C ASN A 110 -1.06 14.45 56.40
N THR A 111 -0.76 13.57 55.43
CA THR A 111 -0.28 13.92 54.05
C THR A 111 -0.74 12.91 52.97
N GLY A 112 -2.05 12.70 52.83
CA GLY A 112 -2.61 11.56 52.08
C GLY A 112 -2.39 11.48 50.55
N ASP A 113 -2.36 12.61 49.84
CA ASP A 113 -2.69 12.59 48.40
C ASP A 113 -1.49 12.70 47.43
N ASN A 114 -0.46 13.50 47.72
CA ASN A 114 0.71 13.63 46.81
C ASN A 114 1.44 12.30 46.59
N VAL A 115 1.52 11.45 47.63
CA VAL A 115 2.22 10.16 47.59
C VAL A 115 1.56 9.16 46.60
N LYS A 116 0.26 9.31 46.30
CA LYS A 116 -0.45 8.45 45.34
C LYS A 116 -0.19 8.86 43.88
N GLU A 117 -0.09 10.16 43.60
CA GLU A 117 0.31 10.69 42.30
C GLU A 117 1.76 10.30 41.96
N GLU A 118 2.70 10.49 42.89
CA GLU A 118 4.11 10.14 42.67
C GLU A 118 4.28 8.62 42.47
N LYS A 119 3.64 7.77 43.29
CA LYS A 119 3.70 6.31 43.10
C LYS A 119 3.01 5.84 41.80
N LYS A 120 2.00 6.55 41.28
CA LYS A 120 1.46 6.26 39.93
C LYS A 120 2.42 6.68 38.82
N LYS A 121 3.07 7.85 38.93
CA LYS A 121 4.12 8.29 37.99
C LYS A 121 5.33 7.34 38.01
N GLU A 122 5.77 6.91 39.19
CA GLU A 122 6.91 5.99 39.35
C GLU A 122 6.60 4.58 38.81
N LYS A 123 5.39 4.05 39.00
CA LYS A 123 4.95 2.80 38.37
C LYS A 123 4.87 2.94 36.84
N ARG A 124 4.28 4.02 36.31
CA ARG A 124 4.17 4.25 34.85
C ARG A 124 5.53 4.49 34.19
N ALA A 125 6.51 5.02 34.92
CA ALA A 125 7.89 5.16 34.48
C ALA A 125 8.71 3.84 34.48
N LYS A 126 8.16 2.71 34.95
CA LYS A 126 8.88 1.43 35.10
C LYS A 126 8.44 0.31 34.14
N ARG A 127 7.62 0.61 33.12
CA ARG A 127 7.48 -0.21 31.89
C ARG A 127 8.10 0.48 30.66
N VAL A 128 9.13 1.33 30.85
CA VAL A 128 10.03 1.72 29.74
C VAL A 128 10.62 0.45 29.16
N ALA A 129 10.38 0.19 27.88
CA ALA A 129 10.90 -0.98 27.19
C ALA A 129 12.43 -1.03 27.33
N ARG A 130 12.95 -2.03 28.08
CA ARG A 130 14.39 -2.29 28.13
C ARG A 130 14.86 -2.57 26.70
N LYS A 131 15.65 -1.65 26.13
CA LYS A 131 16.19 -1.76 24.77
C LYS A 131 16.81 -3.15 24.59
N ASN A 132 16.71 -3.74 23.40
CA ASN A 132 17.15 -5.13 23.18
C ASN A 132 18.61 -5.38 23.59
N ALA A 133 19.50 -4.37 23.47
CA ALA A 133 20.85 -4.41 24.02
C ALA A 133 20.92 -4.64 25.55
N THR A 134 20.00 -4.05 26.32
CA THR A 134 19.88 -4.23 27.78
C THR A 134 19.41 -5.66 28.11
N LYS A 135 18.37 -6.16 27.44
CA LYS A 135 17.89 -7.56 27.61
C LYS A 135 18.99 -8.58 27.30
N LEU A 136 19.78 -8.33 26.24
CA LEU A 136 20.92 -9.18 25.88
C LEU A 136 22.08 -9.06 26.87
N THR A 137 22.36 -7.87 27.42
CA THR A 137 23.42 -7.66 28.42
C THR A 137 23.09 -8.34 29.75
N GLU A 138 21.80 -8.39 30.12
CA GLU A 138 21.28 -9.19 31.23
C GLU A 138 21.44 -10.70 30.94
N TRP A 139 21.02 -11.18 29.77
CA TRP A 139 21.22 -12.59 29.36
C TRP A 139 22.70 -13.02 29.31
N LEU A 140 23.63 -12.12 28.95
CA LEU A 140 25.07 -12.42 28.93
C LEU A 140 25.65 -12.79 30.31
N GLN A 141 24.97 -12.45 31.40
CA GLN A 141 25.33 -12.88 32.76
C GLN A 141 24.92 -14.35 33.00
N TYR A 142 23.81 -14.78 32.40
CA TYR A 142 23.24 -16.12 32.53
C TYR A 142 23.74 -17.12 31.47
N ARG A 143 24.43 -16.67 30.41
CA ARG A 143 24.86 -17.49 29.27
C ARG A 143 25.57 -18.80 29.63
N GLU A 144 26.28 -18.83 30.76
CA GLU A 144 26.99 -20.01 31.27
C GLU A 144 26.02 -21.08 31.79
N MET A 145 25.01 -20.67 32.58
CA MET A 145 23.89 -21.54 32.97
C MET A 145 23.12 -22.05 31.75
N PHE A 146 22.88 -21.20 30.75
CA PHE A 146 22.22 -21.60 29.50
C PHE A 146 23.01 -22.66 28.73
N ILE A 147 24.33 -22.54 28.58
CA ILE A 147 25.12 -23.58 27.89
C ILE A 147 25.24 -24.87 28.73
N HIS A 148 25.31 -24.79 30.06
CA HIS A 148 25.30 -25.98 30.92
C HIS A 148 23.98 -26.77 30.81
N GLU A 149 22.82 -26.10 30.87
CA GLU A 149 21.54 -26.78 30.69
C GLU A 149 21.30 -27.26 29.25
N VAL A 150 21.83 -26.57 28.22
CA VAL A 150 21.80 -27.09 26.85
C VAL A 150 22.66 -28.36 26.70
N LEU A 151 23.89 -28.37 27.22
CA LEU A 151 24.79 -29.54 27.18
C LEU A 151 24.24 -30.74 27.97
N ARG A 152 23.43 -30.50 28.99
CA ARG A 152 22.72 -31.53 29.76
C ARG A 152 21.84 -32.44 28.89
N HIS A 153 21.35 -31.95 27.73
CA HIS A 153 20.57 -32.76 26.79
C HIS A 153 21.39 -33.80 26.02
N ASP A 154 22.71 -33.64 25.90
CA ASP A 154 23.59 -34.61 25.23
C ASP A 154 24.02 -35.77 26.16
N GLY A 155 23.84 -35.62 27.48
CA GLY A 155 24.24 -36.59 28.51
C GLY A 155 23.09 -37.38 29.16
N LEU A 156 23.48 -38.30 30.06
CA LEU A 156 22.56 -38.93 31.03
C LEU A 156 22.40 -38.02 32.26
N ILE A 157 21.20 -37.97 32.85
CA ILE A 157 20.89 -37.09 33.99
C ILE A 157 21.44 -37.64 35.33
N LYS A 158 21.69 -38.95 35.40
CA LYS A 158 22.29 -39.66 36.53
C LYS A 158 23.38 -40.57 35.99
N GLU A 159 24.49 -40.70 36.72
CA GLU A 159 25.66 -41.44 36.24
C GLU A 159 25.38 -42.95 36.09
N HIS A 160 25.10 -43.67 37.17
CA HIS A 160 25.05 -45.15 37.12
C HIS A 160 23.96 -45.89 37.92
N ALA A 161 23.38 -45.34 39.00
CA ALA A 161 22.53 -46.12 39.91
C ALA A 161 21.11 -46.42 39.38
N ASP A 162 20.31 -45.38 39.12
CA ASP A 162 18.87 -45.53 38.87
C ASP A 162 18.53 -45.60 37.37
N GLN A 163 19.10 -46.55 36.62
CA GLN A 163 18.72 -46.75 35.20
C GLN A 163 17.36 -47.45 35.04
N LYS A 164 16.36 -47.08 35.85
CA LYS A 164 14.98 -47.56 35.71
C LYS A 164 14.32 -46.98 34.46
N CYS A 165 13.56 -47.81 33.75
CA CYS A 165 12.81 -47.35 32.60
C CYS A 165 11.58 -46.53 33.02
N TYR A 166 11.49 -45.28 32.58
CA TYR A 166 10.34 -44.38 32.83
C TYR A 166 8.99 -44.85 32.23
N GLY A 167 8.91 -46.06 31.66
CA GLY A 167 7.67 -46.67 31.16
C GLY A 167 7.25 -47.97 31.84
N CYS A 168 8.11 -48.60 32.64
CA CYS A 168 7.80 -49.86 33.33
C CYS A 168 8.48 -50.02 34.70
N ASP A 169 9.30 -49.05 35.13
CA ASP A 169 10.14 -49.05 36.33
C ASP A 169 11.19 -50.20 36.43
N GLU A 170 11.20 -51.13 35.46
CA GLU A 170 12.24 -52.16 35.30
C GLU A 170 13.64 -51.52 35.17
N GLU A 171 14.62 -52.10 35.85
CA GLU A 171 16.04 -51.73 35.70
C GLU A 171 16.56 -52.06 34.29
N ILE A 172 17.17 -51.08 33.62
CA ILE A 172 17.79 -51.25 32.31
C ILE A 172 19.17 -51.89 32.52
N GLN A 173 19.21 -53.22 32.48
CA GLN A 173 20.38 -54.09 32.74
C GLN A 173 21.62 -53.84 31.85
N SER A 174 21.56 -52.92 30.88
CA SER A 174 22.71 -52.52 30.08
C SER A 174 22.53 -51.12 29.52
N ALA A 175 23.55 -50.26 29.71
CA ALA A 175 23.60 -48.92 29.17
C ALA A 175 23.43 -48.85 27.63
N GLN A 176 23.73 -49.93 26.90
CA GLN A 176 23.51 -50.02 25.44
C GLN A 176 22.03 -50.22 25.04
N SER A 177 21.14 -50.42 26.02
CA SER A 177 19.70 -50.61 25.84
C SER A 177 18.84 -49.43 26.36
N VAL A 178 19.50 -48.31 26.70
CA VAL A 178 18.88 -47.02 27.00
C VAL A 178 18.50 -46.28 25.72
N TYR A 179 17.23 -45.91 25.60
CA TYR A 179 16.69 -45.09 24.52
C TYR A 179 16.08 -43.79 25.07
N ARG A 180 16.18 -42.71 24.27
CA ARG A 180 15.61 -41.39 24.50
C ARG A 180 14.83 -40.96 23.25
N CYS A 181 13.81 -40.12 23.41
CA CYS A 181 13.10 -39.49 22.30
C CYS A 181 13.31 -37.98 22.34
N LEU A 182 13.58 -37.35 21.19
CA LEU A 182 13.80 -35.90 21.10
C LEU A 182 12.53 -35.09 20.79
N ASP A 183 11.38 -35.77 20.63
CA ASP A 183 10.10 -35.16 20.21
C ASP A 183 8.98 -35.33 21.25
N CYS A 184 9.18 -36.13 22.30
CA CYS A 184 8.23 -36.25 23.40
C CYS A 184 8.54 -35.24 24.52
N ILE A 185 7.50 -34.81 25.26
CA ILE A 185 7.62 -33.85 26.38
C ILE A 185 8.52 -34.39 27.50
N ASP A 186 8.54 -35.71 27.70
CA ASP A 186 9.44 -36.41 28.62
C ASP A 186 10.85 -36.66 28.04
N GLY A 187 11.27 -35.88 27.03
CA GLY A 187 12.39 -36.17 26.13
C GLY A 187 13.80 -36.20 26.74
N LEU A 188 13.95 -35.93 28.05
CA LEU A 188 15.19 -36.19 28.80
C LEU A 188 15.21 -37.59 29.45
N THR A 189 14.04 -38.20 29.67
CA THR A 189 13.90 -39.49 30.35
C THR A 189 14.49 -40.65 29.54
N ILE A 190 14.77 -41.75 30.24
CA ILE A 190 15.34 -42.97 29.67
C ILE A 190 14.31 -44.10 29.65
N ARG A 191 14.24 -44.80 28.52
CA ARG A 191 13.29 -45.89 28.28
C ARG A 191 14.02 -47.13 27.74
N CYS A 192 13.61 -48.31 28.20
CA CYS A 192 14.07 -49.58 27.66
C CYS A 192 13.48 -49.83 26.27
N LEU A 193 14.05 -50.78 25.52
CA LEU A 193 13.59 -51.12 24.16
C LEU A 193 12.09 -51.48 24.09
N LYS A 194 11.53 -52.15 25.11
CA LYS A 194 10.09 -52.50 25.15
C LYS A 194 9.22 -51.24 25.15
N CYS A 195 9.44 -50.35 26.13
CA CYS A 195 8.66 -49.14 26.30
C CYS A 195 8.91 -48.11 25.19
N ALA A 196 10.13 -48.04 24.64
CA ALA A 196 10.43 -47.24 23.47
C ALA A 196 9.63 -47.69 22.24
N LYS A 197 9.51 -49.02 21.99
CA LYS A 197 8.63 -49.54 20.91
C LYS A 197 7.15 -49.30 21.18
N TYR A 198 6.70 -49.51 22.42
CA TYR A 198 5.29 -49.38 22.78
C TYR A 198 4.80 -47.94 22.58
N LEU A 199 5.52 -46.96 23.13
CA LEU A 199 5.18 -45.53 23.01
C LEU A 199 5.18 -45.06 21.54
N HIS A 200 6.16 -45.50 20.75
CA HIS A 200 6.31 -45.05 19.35
C HIS A 200 5.60 -45.95 18.33
N SER A 201 4.80 -46.92 18.78
CA SER A 201 3.99 -47.81 17.91
C SER A 201 3.09 -47.01 16.95
N ASN A 202 2.48 -45.94 17.46
CA ASN A 202 1.61 -45.02 16.72
C ASN A 202 2.30 -43.67 16.41
N LEU A 203 3.58 -43.50 16.78
CA LEU A 203 4.37 -42.27 16.57
C LEU A 203 5.67 -42.57 15.80
N PRO A 204 5.60 -43.13 14.57
CA PRO A 204 6.75 -43.68 13.85
C PRO A 204 7.74 -42.63 13.29
N PHE A 205 7.43 -41.33 13.42
CA PHE A 205 8.27 -40.21 12.92
C PHE A 205 8.91 -39.40 14.05
N HIS A 206 8.87 -39.93 15.28
CA HIS A 206 9.63 -39.38 16.40
C HIS A 206 11.12 -39.75 16.28
N ARG A 207 11.99 -38.78 16.55
CA ARG A 207 13.45 -38.87 16.49
C ARG A 207 13.95 -39.58 17.76
N LEU A 208 14.30 -40.85 17.61
CA LEU A 208 14.87 -41.65 18.69
C LEU A 208 16.40 -41.56 18.70
N THR A 209 16.96 -41.65 19.89
CA THR A 209 18.39 -41.85 20.11
C THR A 209 18.62 -43.02 21.07
N ARG A 210 19.79 -43.66 20.96
CA ARG A 210 20.26 -44.74 21.83
C ARG A 210 21.59 -44.34 22.44
N TRP A 211 21.79 -44.67 23.72
CA TRP A 211 23.07 -44.47 24.38
C TRP A 211 24.10 -45.51 23.90
N THR A 212 25.29 -45.07 23.52
CA THR A 212 26.39 -45.97 23.10
C THR A 212 27.19 -46.54 24.27
N GLY A 213 27.09 -45.89 25.44
CA GLY A 213 28.04 -46.01 26.54
C GLY A 213 28.69 -44.66 26.87
N THR A 214 28.89 -43.77 25.88
CA THR A 214 29.54 -42.45 26.06
C THR A 214 28.77 -41.27 25.49
N HIS A 215 27.87 -41.48 24.53
CA HIS A 215 27.08 -40.43 23.87
C HIS A 215 25.80 -41.02 23.26
N PHE A 216 24.81 -40.16 22.97
CA PHE A 216 23.63 -40.55 22.20
C PHE A 216 23.92 -40.59 20.69
N VAL A 217 23.47 -41.65 20.01
CA VAL A 217 23.44 -41.75 18.54
C VAL A 217 22.00 -41.82 18.05
N LYS A 218 21.71 -41.25 16.87
CA LYS A 218 20.39 -41.34 16.23
C LYS A 218 20.03 -42.79 15.91
N CYS A 219 18.77 -43.16 16.10
CA CYS A 219 18.22 -44.46 15.73
C CYS A 219 16.93 -44.31 14.91
N GLN A 220 16.81 -45.14 13.89
CA GLN A 220 15.63 -45.28 13.03
C GLN A 220 14.67 -46.33 13.60
N ALA A 221 13.42 -46.33 13.14
CA ALA A 221 12.45 -47.38 13.45
C ALA A 221 12.97 -48.78 13.10
N ASP A 222 13.74 -48.88 12.00
CA ASP A 222 14.41 -50.11 11.56
C ASP A 222 15.46 -50.63 12.57
N ASP A 223 16.24 -49.74 13.18
CA ASP A 223 17.35 -50.09 14.09
C ASP A 223 16.84 -50.68 15.41
N ILE A 224 15.69 -50.20 15.90
CA ILE A 224 15.02 -50.81 17.06
C ILE A 224 14.16 -52.01 16.67
N GLY A 225 13.85 -52.22 15.39
CA GLY A 225 12.88 -53.22 14.94
C GLY A 225 11.44 -52.87 15.33
N LEU A 226 11.05 -51.61 15.12
CA LEU A 226 9.68 -51.13 15.11
C LEU A 226 9.08 -51.35 13.71
N VAL A 227 7.85 -51.88 13.64
CA VAL A 227 7.18 -52.19 12.37
C VAL A 227 5.79 -51.59 12.39
N PHE A 228 5.50 -50.69 11.47
CA PHE A 228 4.23 -49.99 11.37
C PHE A 228 3.21 -50.78 10.52
N GLN A 229 1.98 -50.91 11.00
CA GLN A 229 0.92 -51.62 10.29
C GLN A 229 0.09 -50.63 9.45
N LEU A 230 -0.01 -50.88 8.15
CA LEU A 230 -0.84 -50.10 7.22
C LEU A 230 -2.20 -50.78 7.03
N GLY A 231 -3.26 -49.98 6.85
CA GLY A 231 -4.65 -50.44 6.83
C GLY A 231 -5.26 -50.58 8.23
N HIS A 232 -6.51 -51.09 8.29
CA HIS A 232 -7.32 -51.20 9.52
C HIS A 232 -7.41 -49.90 10.36
N ASP A 233 -7.27 -48.75 9.70
CA ASP A 233 -7.53 -47.41 10.21
C ASP A 233 -6.88 -47.10 11.58
N GLY A 234 -5.64 -47.58 11.75
CA GLY A 234 -4.80 -47.33 12.93
C GLY A 234 -4.73 -48.48 13.93
N LYS A 235 -5.41 -49.60 13.70
CA LYS A 235 -5.28 -50.80 14.55
C LYS A 235 -3.90 -51.45 14.36
N SER A 236 -3.24 -51.76 15.49
CA SER A 236 -1.91 -52.38 15.56
C SER A 236 -1.84 -53.78 14.93
N GLU A 237 -2.96 -54.50 14.92
CA GLU A 237 -3.05 -55.89 14.45
C GLU A 237 -3.85 -56.02 13.15
N CYS A 238 -3.33 -56.82 12.24
CA CYS A 238 -3.94 -57.16 10.96
C CYS A 238 -4.05 -58.69 10.88
N PRO A 239 -5.24 -59.28 10.60
CA PRO A 239 -5.39 -60.73 10.47
C PRO A 239 -4.63 -61.35 9.29
N ARG A 240 -4.30 -60.55 8.26
CA ARG A 240 -3.56 -61.01 7.06
C ARG A 240 -2.56 -59.96 6.59
N PRO A 241 -1.45 -59.75 7.33
CA PRO A 241 -0.44 -58.76 6.98
C PRO A 241 0.44 -59.27 5.83
N SER A 242 1.16 -58.37 5.17
CA SER A 242 2.26 -58.76 4.27
C SER A 242 3.52 -59.16 5.05
N SER A 243 4.47 -59.77 4.34
CA SER A 243 5.88 -59.69 4.70
C SER A 243 6.29 -58.23 4.94
N VAL A 244 7.19 -57.97 5.89
CA VAL A 244 7.69 -56.62 6.17
C VAL A 244 8.41 -56.08 4.93
N SER A 245 8.17 -54.82 4.59
CA SER A 245 8.82 -54.09 3.51
C SER A 245 9.29 -52.74 4.02
N LYS A 246 10.40 -52.19 3.50
CA LYS A 246 10.94 -50.90 3.97
C LYS A 246 10.56 -49.78 3.00
N ILE A 247 10.03 -48.68 3.53
CA ILE A 247 9.77 -47.44 2.79
C ILE A 247 10.57 -46.27 3.38
N THR A 248 10.91 -45.29 2.53
CA THR A 248 11.53 -44.03 2.96
C THR A 248 10.47 -42.94 3.04
N VAL A 249 10.18 -42.46 4.25
CA VAL A 249 9.25 -41.36 4.49
C VAL A 249 10.03 -40.07 4.74
N ILE A 250 9.60 -38.96 4.16
CA ILE A 250 10.06 -37.63 4.60
C ILE A 250 8.96 -36.98 5.45
N HIS A 251 9.38 -36.47 6.60
CA HIS A 251 8.60 -35.83 7.66
C HIS A 251 9.19 -34.46 7.99
N THR A 252 8.44 -33.61 8.69
CA THR A 252 8.87 -32.27 9.13
C THR A 252 10.11 -32.29 10.03
N SER A 253 10.34 -33.38 10.75
CA SER A 253 11.52 -33.61 11.60
C SER A 253 12.69 -34.34 10.91
N GLY A 254 12.54 -34.77 9.64
CA GLY A 254 13.60 -35.43 8.87
C GLY A 254 13.15 -36.62 8.00
N LEU A 255 14.13 -37.42 7.58
CA LEU A 255 13.99 -38.61 6.74
C LEU A 255 14.02 -39.89 7.58
N PHE A 256 12.98 -40.71 7.40
CA PHE A 256 12.75 -41.94 8.16
C PHE A 256 12.78 -43.17 7.25
N ARG A 257 13.46 -44.23 7.70
CA ARG A 257 13.41 -45.58 7.13
C ARG A 257 12.43 -46.41 7.95
N LEU A 258 11.21 -46.54 7.45
CA LEU A 258 10.11 -47.19 8.17
C LEU A 258 9.88 -48.62 7.63
N PRO A 259 10.04 -49.65 8.46
CA PRO A 259 9.53 -50.99 8.16
C PRO A 259 7.99 -50.98 8.27
N VAL A 260 7.31 -51.38 7.19
CA VAL A 260 5.84 -51.44 7.12
C VAL A 260 5.35 -52.83 6.74
N ARG A 261 4.19 -53.20 7.30
CA ARG A 261 3.34 -54.31 6.84
C ARG A 261 2.12 -53.72 6.14
N TRP A 262 1.80 -54.24 4.96
CA TRP A 262 0.56 -53.92 4.25
C TRP A 262 -0.57 -54.80 4.76
N CYS A 263 -1.80 -54.30 4.77
CA CYS A 263 -2.97 -55.15 4.91
C CYS A 263 -3.23 -55.89 3.59
N ASN A 264 -3.49 -57.20 3.64
CA ASN A 264 -3.96 -58.02 2.50
C ASN A 264 -5.26 -58.78 2.84
N CYS A 265 -6.08 -58.26 3.75
CA CYS A 265 -7.41 -58.81 4.05
C CYS A 265 -8.35 -58.66 2.82
N PRO A 266 -9.39 -59.51 2.64
CA PRO A 266 -10.21 -59.50 1.42
C PRO A 266 -10.84 -58.14 1.08
N GLU A 267 -11.28 -57.40 2.11
CA GLU A 267 -11.92 -56.08 1.98
C GLU A 267 -10.93 -54.92 2.12
N CYS A 268 -9.62 -55.18 2.11
CA CYS A 268 -8.64 -54.12 2.31
C CYS A 268 -8.59 -53.16 1.10
N PRO A 269 -8.49 -51.83 1.34
CA PRO A 269 -8.32 -50.89 0.25
C PRO A 269 -6.92 -51.01 -0.37
N SER A 270 -6.73 -50.49 -1.57
CA SER A 270 -5.45 -50.58 -2.28
C SER A 270 -4.30 -49.95 -1.49
N ARG A 271 -3.06 -50.38 -1.73
CA ARG A 271 -1.86 -49.89 -1.01
C ARG A 271 -1.72 -48.36 -1.04
N MET A 272 -2.13 -47.73 -2.13
CA MET A 272 -2.20 -46.27 -2.26
C MET A 272 -3.13 -45.65 -1.21
N VAL A 273 -4.34 -46.20 -1.07
CA VAL A 273 -5.34 -45.74 -0.10
C VAL A 273 -4.93 -46.10 1.34
N GLN A 274 -4.26 -47.23 1.56
CA GLN A 274 -3.68 -47.56 2.88
C GLN A 274 -2.67 -46.49 3.34
N LEU A 275 -1.79 -46.01 2.45
CA LEU A 275 -0.88 -44.89 2.76
C LEU A 275 -1.66 -43.59 3.01
N LEU A 276 -2.61 -43.22 2.14
CA LEU A 276 -3.37 -41.98 2.27
C LEU A 276 -4.20 -41.92 3.56
N ARG A 277 -4.82 -43.03 3.99
CA ARG A 277 -5.49 -43.12 5.29
C ARG A 277 -4.52 -42.98 6.46
N SER A 278 -3.29 -43.51 6.34
CA SER A 278 -2.19 -43.29 7.30
C SER A 278 -1.49 -41.93 7.16
N ARG A 279 -2.11 -40.93 6.50
CA ARG A 279 -1.56 -39.57 6.25
C ARG A 279 -0.22 -39.53 5.50
N LEU A 280 0.03 -40.54 4.66
CA LEU A 280 1.20 -40.66 3.81
C LEU A 280 0.83 -40.47 2.33
N PHE A 281 1.38 -39.44 1.70
CA PHE A 281 1.27 -39.21 0.26
C PHE A 281 2.35 -40.02 -0.49
N PRO A 282 1.98 -40.96 -1.38
CA PRO A 282 2.96 -41.79 -2.09
C PRO A 282 3.78 -40.99 -3.11
N SER A 283 5.07 -41.28 -3.23
CA SER A 283 5.95 -40.64 -4.23
C SER A 283 5.76 -41.15 -5.67
N THR A 284 5.22 -42.37 -5.78
CA THR A 284 4.95 -43.14 -7.01
C THR A 284 3.74 -44.05 -6.78
N LEU A 285 2.92 -44.25 -7.82
CA LEU A 285 1.64 -44.96 -7.72
C LEU A 285 1.78 -46.48 -7.95
N ASP A 286 2.84 -46.91 -8.63
CA ASP A 286 3.14 -48.30 -8.97
C ASP A 286 3.95 -49.01 -7.87
N ARG A 287 5.05 -48.39 -7.43
CA ARG A 287 6.08 -48.98 -6.58
C ARG A 287 6.37 -48.06 -5.41
N MET A 288 5.43 -48.01 -4.48
CA MET A 288 5.39 -47.17 -3.27
C MET A 288 6.55 -47.49 -2.30
N LYS A 289 7.77 -47.11 -2.68
CA LYS A 289 9.01 -47.23 -1.89
C LYS A 289 9.32 -45.98 -1.07
N SER A 290 8.66 -44.85 -1.36
CA SER A 290 8.78 -43.64 -0.58
C SER A 290 7.46 -42.87 -0.49
N ALA A 291 7.35 -42.05 0.54
CA ALA A 291 6.18 -41.23 0.80
C ALA A 291 6.58 -39.90 1.48
N PHE A 292 5.65 -38.97 1.48
CA PHE A 292 5.74 -37.69 2.18
C PHE A 292 4.59 -37.63 3.18
N THR A 293 4.83 -37.22 4.42
CA THR A 293 3.71 -37.01 5.36
C THR A 293 2.87 -35.82 4.91
N PHE A 294 1.55 -35.84 5.18
CA PHE A 294 0.69 -34.69 4.89
C PHE A 294 1.19 -33.41 5.56
N GLU A 295 1.71 -33.53 6.79
CA GLU A 295 2.30 -32.43 7.55
C GLU A 295 3.50 -31.77 6.83
N LEU A 296 4.37 -32.55 6.17
CA LEU A 296 5.46 -32.01 5.35
C LEU A 296 4.94 -31.20 4.16
N LEU A 297 3.86 -31.67 3.51
CA LEU A 297 3.27 -31.02 2.34
C LEU A 297 2.51 -29.74 2.72
N ASP A 298 1.77 -29.78 3.84
CA ASP A 298 1.10 -28.61 4.43
C ASP A 298 2.13 -27.56 4.89
N LEU A 299 3.17 -27.97 5.64
CA LEU A 299 4.25 -27.07 6.07
C LEU A 299 4.98 -26.42 4.89
N PHE A 300 5.30 -27.19 3.84
CA PHE A 300 5.89 -26.59 2.64
C PHE A 300 4.93 -25.61 1.96
N GLN A 301 3.64 -25.96 1.85
CA GLN A 301 2.67 -25.10 1.17
C GLN A 301 2.58 -23.75 1.90
N GLU A 302 2.41 -23.74 3.23
CA GLU A 302 2.34 -22.49 4.00
C GLU A 302 3.65 -21.70 3.97
N LEU A 303 4.82 -22.35 4.13
CA LEU A 303 6.12 -21.66 3.99
C LEU A 303 6.33 -21.07 2.59
N ASN A 304 5.84 -21.72 1.52
CA ASN A 304 5.88 -21.15 0.20
C ASN A 304 4.85 -20.01 0.02
N LEU A 305 3.65 -20.10 0.59
CA LEU A 305 2.63 -19.03 0.51
C LEU A 305 3.02 -17.78 1.31
N GLN A 306 3.71 -17.95 2.44
CA GLN A 306 4.23 -16.88 3.30
C GLN A 306 5.63 -16.43 2.86
N GLY A 307 6.68 -17.17 3.24
CA GLY A 307 8.08 -16.82 3.01
C GLY A 307 8.63 -17.08 1.61
N LYS A 308 7.78 -17.53 0.67
CA LYS A 308 8.13 -17.82 -0.75
C LYS A 308 9.25 -18.86 -0.92
N THR A 309 9.54 -19.64 0.12
CA THR A 309 10.67 -20.57 0.20
C THR A 309 10.72 -21.53 -0.99
N PRO A 310 11.85 -21.60 -1.74
CA PRO A 310 11.99 -22.58 -2.80
C PRO A 310 12.01 -24.01 -2.25
N ILE A 311 11.34 -24.91 -2.97
CA ILE A 311 11.28 -26.34 -2.66
C ILE A 311 12.67 -27.01 -2.55
N TYR A 312 13.67 -26.52 -3.30
CA TYR A 312 15.06 -26.98 -3.19
C TYR A 312 15.63 -26.72 -1.80
N ASP A 313 15.56 -25.48 -1.31
CA ASP A 313 16.12 -25.08 -0.02
C ASP A 313 15.36 -25.74 1.15
N PHE A 314 14.04 -25.85 1.03
CA PHE A 314 13.21 -26.60 1.98
C PHE A 314 13.63 -28.08 2.04
N TYR A 315 13.73 -28.76 0.89
CA TYR A 315 14.15 -30.16 0.82
C TYR A 315 15.53 -30.37 1.46
N HIS A 316 16.53 -29.56 1.09
CA HIS A 316 17.87 -29.67 1.67
C HIS A 316 17.93 -29.29 3.15
N THR A 317 17.04 -28.44 3.64
CA THR A 317 16.89 -28.17 5.09
C THR A 317 16.44 -29.42 5.86
N ILE A 318 15.40 -30.11 5.38
CA ILE A 318 14.92 -31.37 5.99
C ILE A 318 15.98 -32.48 5.92
N LEU A 319 16.76 -32.55 4.82
CA LEU A 319 17.89 -33.47 4.74
C LEU A 319 18.97 -33.16 5.78
N ARG A 320 19.29 -31.89 6.04
CA ARG A 320 20.28 -31.47 7.05
C ARG A 320 19.81 -31.67 8.50
N GLN A 321 18.51 -31.61 8.78
CA GLN A 321 17.98 -32.04 10.08
C GLN A 321 18.20 -33.55 10.31
N SER A 322 18.08 -34.34 9.25
CA SER A 322 18.29 -35.79 9.25
C SER A 322 19.76 -36.14 9.46
N ASP A 323 20.62 -35.59 8.61
CA ASP A 323 22.08 -35.76 8.59
C ASP A 323 22.72 -34.43 8.17
N PHE A 324 23.19 -33.67 9.16
CA PHE A 324 23.71 -32.31 8.96
C PHE A 324 24.95 -32.26 8.08
N LEU A 325 25.78 -33.31 8.16
CA LEU A 325 27.03 -33.47 7.43
C LEU A 325 26.83 -34.14 6.06
N GLN A 326 25.65 -34.73 5.80
CA GLN A 326 25.28 -35.44 4.57
C GLN A 326 26.28 -36.56 4.20
N LEU A 327 26.79 -37.27 5.22
CA LEU A 327 27.72 -38.38 5.06
C LEU A 327 27.04 -39.66 4.54
N GLY A 328 25.75 -39.82 4.80
CA GLY A 328 24.97 -40.95 4.30
C GLY A 328 24.65 -40.83 2.80
N THR A 329 24.64 -41.95 2.07
CA THR A 329 24.16 -41.98 0.68
C THR A 329 22.64 -41.80 0.66
N GLN A 330 22.17 -40.59 0.33
CA GLN A 330 20.74 -40.25 0.33
C GLN A 330 20.10 -40.43 -1.05
N ALA A 331 18.84 -40.85 -1.08
CA ALA A 331 18.08 -40.99 -2.32
C ALA A 331 17.61 -39.62 -2.83
N SER A 332 17.76 -39.34 -4.13
CA SER A 332 17.24 -38.11 -4.73
C SER A 332 15.71 -38.16 -4.83
N LEU A 333 15.04 -37.64 -3.80
CA LEU A 333 13.58 -37.56 -3.70
C LEU A 333 13.02 -36.18 -4.06
N LEU A 334 13.86 -35.17 -4.32
CA LEU A 334 13.44 -33.81 -4.69
C LEU A 334 12.45 -33.79 -5.86
N ASN A 335 12.78 -34.47 -6.96
CA ASN A 335 11.89 -34.57 -8.14
C ASN A 335 10.56 -35.27 -7.84
N ASN A 336 10.50 -36.10 -6.79
CA ASN A 336 9.27 -36.74 -6.34
C ASN A 336 8.45 -35.82 -5.43
N LEU A 337 9.12 -35.05 -4.57
CA LEU A 337 8.51 -34.02 -3.72
C LEU A 337 7.89 -32.90 -4.57
N HIS A 338 8.55 -32.48 -5.67
CA HIS A 338 7.99 -31.58 -6.69
C HIS A 338 6.62 -32.08 -7.19
N ARG A 339 6.50 -33.35 -7.58
CA ARG A 339 5.23 -33.91 -8.07
C ARG A 339 4.18 -34.02 -6.96
N ALA A 340 4.59 -34.43 -5.76
CA ALA A 340 3.69 -34.54 -4.61
C ALA A 340 3.07 -33.20 -4.23
N ILE A 341 3.86 -32.12 -4.15
CA ILE A 341 3.39 -30.77 -3.85
C ILE A 341 2.44 -30.23 -4.92
N ARG A 342 2.73 -30.47 -6.21
CA ARG A 342 1.83 -30.09 -7.31
C ARG A 342 0.47 -30.77 -7.20
N ALA A 343 0.46 -32.09 -6.96
CA ALA A 343 -0.76 -32.84 -6.69
C ALA A 343 -1.48 -32.36 -5.41
N TRP A 344 -0.75 -32.07 -4.33
CA TRP A 344 -1.30 -31.57 -3.07
C TRP A 344 -2.05 -30.25 -3.24
N ARG A 345 -1.43 -29.27 -3.91
CA ARG A 345 -2.05 -27.98 -4.26
C ARG A 345 -3.31 -28.12 -5.11
N ASN A 346 -3.28 -29.01 -6.09
CA ASN A 346 -4.43 -29.33 -6.93
C ASN A 346 -5.59 -29.91 -6.09
N ILE A 347 -5.32 -30.97 -5.31
CA ILE A 347 -6.29 -31.61 -4.41
C ILE A 347 -6.86 -30.61 -3.39
N HIS A 348 -6.02 -29.77 -2.78
CA HIS A 348 -6.47 -28.74 -1.84
C HIS A 348 -7.30 -27.64 -2.51
N SER A 349 -7.03 -27.29 -3.77
CA SER A 349 -7.86 -26.34 -4.53
C SER A 349 -9.22 -26.94 -4.90
N LEU A 350 -9.26 -28.18 -5.39
CA LEU A 350 -10.50 -28.93 -5.67
C LEU A 350 -11.36 -29.12 -4.41
N LYS A 351 -10.72 -29.39 -3.27
CA LYS A 351 -11.34 -29.48 -1.94
C LYS A 351 -11.94 -28.14 -1.49
N ARG A 352 -11.17 -27.04 -1.56
CA ARG A 352 -11.62 -25.67 -1.25
C ARG A 352 -12.82 -25.24 -2.13
N ALA A 353 -12.92 -25.74 -3.36
CA ALA A 353 -14.02 -25.48 -4.29
C ALA A 353 -15.20 -26.48 -4.23
N ALA A 354 -15.20 -27.42 -3.28
CA ALA A 354 -16.23 -28.47 -3.15
C ALA A 354 -16.39 -29.42 -4.36
N ARG A 355 -15.41 -29.52 -5.26
CA ARG A 355 -15.48 -30.41 -6.45
C ARG A 355 -15.60 -31.90 -6.08
N ALA A 356 -15.18 -32.27 -4.86
CA ALA A 356 -15.39 -33.61 -4.30
C ALA A 356 -16.87 -33.93 -4.05
N HIS A 357 -17.71 -32.94 -3.73
CA HIS A 357 -19.15 -33.07 -3.50
C HIS A 357 -19.97 -33.05 -4.79
N ASP A 358 -19.42 -32.58 -5.91
CA ASP A 358 -20.14 -32.54 -7.18
C ASP A 358 -20.36 -33.97 -7.74
N PRO A 359 -21.61 -34.39 -8.05
CA PRO A 359 -21.86 -35.69 -8.67
C PRO A 359 -21.24 -35.84 -10.07
N ALA A 360 -21.04 -34.76 -10.83
CA ALA A 360 -20.34 -34.76 -12.11
C ALA A 360 -18.81 -34.85 -11.96
N GLY A 361 -18.28 -34.73 -10.74
CA GLY A 361 -16.88 -34.99 -10.41
C GLY A 361 -15.90 -33.87 -10.75
N VAL A 362 -14.61 -34.21 -10.74
CA VAL A 362 -13.51 -33.26 -10.90
C VAL A 362 -13.39 -32.76 -12.35
N ASP A 363 -13.61 -33.63 -13.34
CA ASP A 363 -13.46 -33.28 -14.75
C ASP A 363 -14.54 -32.29 -15.25
N ALA A 364 -15.62 -32.13 -14.51
CA ALA A 364 -16.67 -31.13 -14.72
C ALA A 364 -16.36 -29.75 -14.10
N THR A 365 -15.14 -29.53 -13.59
CA THR A 365 -14.71 -28.23 -13.03
C THR A 365 -14.71 -27.17 -14.13
N SER A 366 -15.42 -26.06 -13.89
CA SER A 366 -15.58 -24.95 -14.83
C SER A 366 -14.35 -24.04 -14.88
N ALA A 367 -14.25 -23.26 -15.95
CA ALA A 367 -13.20 -22.24 -16.07
C ALA A 367 -13.27 -21.27 -14.87
N GLY A 368 -12.12 -21.05 -14.23
CA GLY A 368 -11.98 -20.15 -13.08
C GLY A 368 -12.62 -20.61 -11.75
N GLU A 369 -13.29 -21.77 -11.70
CA GLU A 369 -14.06 -22.22 -10.52
C GLU A 369 -13.21 -22.41 -9.25
N LEU A 370 -11.90 -22.64 -9.40
CA LEU A 370 -10.97 -22.82 -8.29
C LEU A 370 -10.37 -21.49 -7.78
N THR A 371 -10.76 -20.35 -8.34
CA THR A 371 -10.35 -19.02 -7.84
C THR A 371 -11.26 -18.53 -6.73
N VAL A 372 -10.65 -18.05 -5.63
CA VAL A 372 -11.38 -17.45 -4.51
C VAL A 372 -12.00 -16.12 -4.94
N GLU A 373 -13.32 -16.12 -5.15
CA GLU A 373 -14.11 -14.97 -5.55
C GLU A 373 -14.09 -13.85 -4.49
N CYS A 374 -14.12 -12.59 -4.94
CA CYS A 374 -14.26 -11.45 -4.03
C CYS A 374 -15.72 -11.30 -3.55
N PRO A 375 -16.00 -11.38 -2.23
CA PRO A 375 -17.38 -11.36 -1.69
C PRO A 375 -18.04 -9.98 -1.72
N ALA A 376 -17.24 -8.91 -1.87
CA ALA A 376 -17.70 -7.53 -1.95
C ALA A 376 -18.03 -7.05 -3.38
N CYS A 377 -17.65 -7.82 -4.41
CA CYS A 377 -18.01 -7.51 -5.79
C CYS A 377 -19.50 -7.79 -6.06
N PRO A 378 -20.11 -7.16 -7.07
CA PRO A 378 -21.48 -7.48 -7.48
C PRO A 378 -21.57 -8.90 -8.06
N HIS A 379 -22.34 -9.76 -7.41
CA HIS A 379 -22.65 -11.12 -7.87
C HIS A 379 -24.17 -11.30 -7.95
N PRO A 380 -24.76 -11.34 -9.15
CA PRO A 380 -26.15 -11.77 -9.33
C PRO A 380 -26.40 -13.11 -8.64
N GLU A 381 -27.58 -13.27 -8.04
CA GLU A 381 -28.03 -14.49 -7.33
C GLU A 381 -27.22 -14.88 -6.06
N LYS A 382 -26.03 -14.31 -5.82
CA LYS A 382 -25.23 -14.53 -4.60
C LYS A 382 -25.32 -13.40 -3.57
N ASN A 383 -25.29 -12.13 -4.00
CA ASN A 383 -25.29 -10.98 -3.08
C ASN A 383 -26.03 -9.71 -3.52
N LEU A 384 -26.52 -9.65 -4.77
CA LEU A 384 -27.36 -8.54 -5.25
C LEU A 384 -28.86 -8.75 -4.89
N PRO A 385 -29.62 -7.67 -4.62
CA PRO A 385 -31.09 -7.75 -4.47
C PRO A 385 -31.77 -8.32 -5.72
N SER A 386 -32.90 -9.00 -5.60
CA SER A 386 -33.58 -9.65 -6.75
C SER A 386 -34.01 -8.67 -7.86
N ASP A 387 -34.30 -7.43 -7.48
CA ASP A 387 -34.72 -6.32 -8.34
C ASP A 387 -33.57 -5.43 -8.84
N TRP A 388 -32.30 -5.80 -8.60
CA TRP A 388 -31.12 -4.96 -8.89
C TRP A 388 -31.06 -4.39 -10.32
N LYS A 389 -31.64 -5.09 -11.31
CA LYS A 389 -31.70 -4.67 -12.72
C LYS A 389 -32.67 -3.51 -12.97
N ALA A 390 -33.61 -3.25 -12.08
CA ALA A 390 -34.59 -2.16 -12.17
C ALA A 390 -34.10 -0.86 -11.47
N ALA A 391 -32.99 -0.91 -10.73
CA ALA A 391 -32.40 0.27 -10.12
C ALA A 391 -31.93 1.26 -11.20
N THR A 392 -32.41 2.51 -11.13
CA THR A 392 -32.07 3.57 -12.10
C THR A 392 -31.01 4.52 -11.51
N THR A 393 -31.35 5.24 -10.45
CA THR A 393 -30.46 6.21 -9.77
C THR A 393 -29.30 5.54 -9.06
N LEU A 394 -29.56 4.41 -8.37
CA LEU A 394 -28.55 3.66 -7.60
C LEU A 394 -27.86 2.55 -8.42
N ALA A 395 -28.05 2.50 -9.74
CA ALA A 395 -27.43 1.49 -10.62
C ALA A 395 -25.89 1.42 -10.50
N PHE A 396 -25.25 2.51 -10.06
CA PHE A 396 -23.80 2.56 -9.89
C PHE A 396 -23.28 1.65 -8.76
N LEU A 397 -24.12 1.33 -7.78
CA LEU A 397 -23.78 0.41 -6.69
C LEU A 397 -23.44 -1.00 -7.21
N TYR A 398 -23.97 -1.38 -8.36
CA TYR A 398 -23.81 -2.71 -8.96
C TYR A 398 -22.75 -2.76 -10.08
N ILE A 399 -21.90 -1.73 -10.19
CA ILE A 399 -20.75 -1.71 -11.10
C ILE A 399 -19.69 -2.72 -10.65
N LEU A 400 -19.13 -3.47 -11.61
CA LEU A 400 -17.85 -4.13 -11.43
C LEU A 400 -16.71 -3.18 -11.83
N PHE A 401 -15.69 -3.11 -10.98
CA PHE A 401 -14.49 -2.30 -11.19
C PHE A 401 -13.29 -3.23 -11.43
N LEU A 402 -12.68 -3.16 -12.61
CA LEU A 402 -11.49 -3.95 -12.96
C LEU A 402 -10.28 -3.03 -13.18
N ALA A 403 -9.10 -3.46 -12.71
CA ALA A 403 -7.81 -2.88 -13.11
C ALA A 403 -6.98 -3.92 -13.86
N VAL A 404 -6.21 -3.46 -14.83
CA VAL A 404 -5.44 -4.28 -15.78
C VAL A 404 -4.01 -3.77 -15.88
N ASP A 405 -3.02 -4.68 -15.79
CA ASP A 405 -1.58 -4.38 -15.92
C ASP A 405 -0.77 -5.66 -16.28
N ALA A 406 0.53 -5.52 -16.59
CA ALA A 406 1.44 -6.58 -16.99
C ALA A 406 2.78 -6.60 -16.22
N ASN A 407 3.03 -7.66 -15.46
CA ASN A 407 4.24 -7.82 -14.68
C ASN A 407 5.38 -8.51 -15.46
N PHE A 408 6.37 -7.72 -15.87
CA PHE A 408 7.58 -8.18 -16.58
C PHE A 408 8.70 -8.77 -15.69
N LYS A 409 8.53 -8.83 -14.36
CA LYS A 409 9.42 -9.56 -13.44
C LYS A 409 9.07 -11.06 -13.38
N LEU A 410 7.81 -11.42 -13.63
CA LEU A 410 7.29 -12.80 -13.67
C LEU A 410 7.65 -13.53 -14.98
N LYS A 411 8.93 -13.56 -15.34
CA LYS A 411 9.43 -14.25 -16.53
C LYS A 411 9.46 -15.77 -16.38
N GLY A 412 9.48 -16.50 -17.48
CA GLY A 412 9.70 -17.96 -17.58
C GLY A 412 10.69 -18.28 -18.70
N LYS A 413 11.81 -18.94 -18.37
CA LYS A 413 12.84 -19.31 -19.36
C LYS A 413 12.30 -20.37 -20.32
N ASP A 414 12.70 -20.29 -21.59
CA ASP A 414 12.59 -21.46 -22.44
C ASP A 414 13.71 -22.45 -22.07
N ARG A 415 13.29 -23.66 -21.71
CA ARG A 415 14.16 -24.77 -21.32
C ARG A 415 13.78 -26.08 -22.02
N GLY A 416 12.86 -26.03 -23.00
CA GLY A 416 12.34 -27.23 -23.68
C GLY A 416 11.63 -28.25 -22.76
N LEU A 417 11.18 -27.82 -21.56
CA LEU A 417 10.59 -28.71 -20.57
C LEU A 417 9.16 -29.10 -20.98
N GLN A 418 8.94 -30.39 -21.19
CA GLN A 418 7.60 -30.97 -21.36
C GLN A 418 6.98 -31.22 -19.99
N ASP A 419 5.74 -30.76 -19.81
CA ASP A 419 4.98 -30.85 -18.56
C ASP A 419 3.48 -30.93 -18.86
N VAL A 420 2.68 -31.36 -17.88
CA VAL A 420 1.22 -31.38 -17.93
C VAL A 420 0.70 -30.43 -16.86
N GLU A 421 -0.18 -29.50 -17.22
CA GLU A 421 -0.88 -28.64 -16.25
C GLU A 421 -2.02 -29.42 -15.60
N LEU A 422 -2.09 -29.44 -14.26
CA LEU A 422 -3.07 -30.22 -13.50
C LEU A 422 -4.46 -29.55 -13.38
N ALA A 423 -4.60 -28.29 -13.80
CA ALA A 423 -5.82 -27.49 -13.64
C ALA A 423 -6.01 -26.44 -14.76
N PRO A 424 -5.96 -26.83 -16.05
CA PRO A 424 -5.88 -25.91 -17.18
C PRO A 424 -7.10 -25.00 -17.27
N GLY A 425 -6.89 -23.69 -17.07
CA GLY A 425 -7.97 -22.70 -17.07
C GLY A 425 -8.94 -22.78 -15.88
N TRP A 426 -8.73 -23.64 -14.88
CA TRP A 426 -9.61 -23.76 -13.71
C TRP A 426 -9.36 -22.71 -12.62
N GLY A 427 -8.27 -21.93 -12.72
CA GLY A 427 -7.84 -20.95 -11.72
C GLY A 427 -7.84 -19.51 -12.22
N ALA A 428 -6.87 -18.73 -11.75
CA ALA A 428 -6.69 -17.35 -12.20
C ALA A 428 -6.16 -17.30 -13.64
N PHE A 429 -5.34 -18.27 -14.07
CA PHE A 429 -4.94 -18.39 -15.48
C PHE A 429 -6.11 -18.70 -16.42
N VAL A 430 -6.08 -18.15 -17.62
CA VAL A 430 -6.87 -18.61 -18.78
C VAL A 430 -6.46 -20.03 -19.21
N GLU A 431 -7.31 -20.73 -19.96
CA GLU A 431 -6.94 -22.03 -20.55
C GLU A 431 -5.90 -21.83 -21.68
N ASP A 432 -4.72 -22.41 -21.51
CA ASP A 432 -3.56 -22.11 -22.37
C ASP A 432 -3.75 -22.57 -23.81
N LYS A 433 -4.38 -23.73 -24.09
CA LYS A 433 -4.47 -24.23 -25.48
C LYS A 433 -5.31 -23.31 -26.35
N GLY A 434 -6.47 -22.86 -25.85
CA GLY A 434 -7.33 -21.88 -26.51
C GLY A 434 -6.65 -20.51 -26.64
N TYR A 435 -5.97 -20.05 -25.58
CA TYR A 435 -5.21 -18.80 -25.57
C TYR A 435 -4.07 -18.81 -26.59
N GLN A 436 -3.19 -19.81 -26.59
CA GLN A 436 -2.12 -19.96 -27.58
C GLN A 436 -2.68 -20.16 -29.00
N ALA A 437 -3.82 -20.84 -29.18
CA ALA A 437 -4.47 -20.98 -30.47
C ALA A 437 -4.96 -19.62 -31.01
N HIS A 438 -5.56 -18.77 -30.17
CA HIS A 438 -5.90 -17.39 -30.52
C HIS A 438 -4.64 -16.60 -30.90
N LEU A 439 -3.61 -16.58 -30.04
CA LEU A 439 -2.39 -15.79 -30.22
C LEU A 439 -1.58 -16.14 -31.48
N ARG A 440 -1.67 -17.37 -31.98
CA ARG A 440 -1.05 -17.80 -33.27
C ARG A 440 -1.62 -17.05 -34.48
N SER A 441 -2.80 -16.45 -34.36
CA SER A 441 -3.40 -15.63 -35.43
C SER A 441 -2.83 -14.21 -35.47
N PHE A 442 -2.16 -13.76 -34.41
CA PHE A 442 -1.73 -12.36 -34.21
C PHE A 442 -0.20 -12.22 -34.02
N VAL A 443 0.57 -12.92 -34.87
CA VAL A 443 2.04 -12.95 -34.80
C VAL A 443 2.70 -11.58 -35.06
N GLN A 444 2.11 -10.77 -35.94
CA GLN A 444 2.61 -9.42 -36.27
C GLN A 444 1.50 -8.36 -36.21
N GLN A 445 1.10 -7.99 -35.00
CA GLN A 445 0.27 -6.80 -34.76
C GLN A 445 1.20 -5.57 -34.74
N LYS A 446 0.99 -4.60 -35.65
CA LYS A 446 1.68 -3.29 -35.62
C LYS A 446 0.89 -2.34 -34.73
N GLU A 447 1.34 -2.16 -33.50
CA GLU A 447 0.87 -1.11 -32.62
C GLU A 447 1.37 0.26 -33.10
N ILE A 448 0.47 1.23 -33.20
CA ILE A 448 0.79 2.63 -33.52
C ILE A 448 0.47 3.43 -32.27
N ASN A 449 1.49 4.07 -31.67
CA ASN A 449 1.23 5.00 -30.58
C ASN A 449 0.41 6.19 -31.10
N THR A 450 -0.73 6.46 -30.49
CA THR A 450 -1.58 7.63 -30.79
C THR A 450 -1.80 8.52 -29.57
N CYS A 451 -0.84 8.55 -28.66
CA CYS A 451 -0.85 9.38 -27.45
C CYS A 451 0.49 10.11 -27.31
N ASP A 452 0.45 11.40 -26.97
CA ASP A 452 1.61 12.28 -26.79
C ASP A 452 2.38 12.00 -25.48
N SER A 453 2.22 10.80 -24.90
CA SER A 453 2.86 10.36 -23.67
C SER A 453 4.30 9.91 -23.94
N GLU A 454 5.27 10.57 -23.32
CA GLU A 454 6.69 10.18 -23.35
C GLU A 454 7.00 8.93 -22.49
N HIS A 455 5.98 8.32 -21.87
CA HIS A 455 6.15 7.25 -20.89
C HIS A 455 6.73 5.96 -21.49
N ASP A 456 7.79 5.51 -20.81
CA ASP A 456 8.62 4.34 -21.07
C ASP A 456 7.81 3.01 -21.12
N ALA A 457 6.61 2.97 -20.53
CA ALA A 457 5.65 1.86 -20.66
C ALA A 457 5.17 1.66 -22.12
N VAL A 458 4.73 2.74 -22.77
CA VAL A 458 4.23 2.72 -24.16
C VAL A 458 5.32 2.30 -25.14
N VAL A 459 6.57 2.72 -24.88
CA VAL A 459 7.74 2.34 -25.70
C VAL A 459 8.13 0.87 -25.48
N ARG A 460 7.97 0.34 -24.26
CA ARG A 460 8.35 -1.05 -23.94
C ARG A 460 7.31 -2.10 -24.30
N ALA A 461 6.02 -1.76 -24.27
CA ALA A 461 4.89 -2.64 -24.55
C ALA A 461 5.04 -3.41 -25.87
N ALA A 462 5.51 -2.74 -26.93
CA ALA A 462 5.65 -3.34 -28.27
C ALA A 462 6.98 -4.09 -28.51
N VAL A 463 7.98 -3.96 -27.61
CA VAL A 463 9.41 -4.20 -27.96
C VAL A 463 10.06 -5.37 -27.21
N ARG A 464 9.71 -5.62 -25.94
CA ARG A 464 10.44 -6.60 -25.09
C ARG A 464 10.13 -8.07 -25.39
N CYS A 465 10.70 -8.59 -26.49
CA CYS A 465 11.08 -10.01 -26.56
C CYS A 465 12.42 -10.21 -25.82
N THR A 466 12.51 -11.18 -24.90
CA THR A 466 13.80 -11.53 -24.25
C THR A 466 14.28 -12.88 -24.79
N PRO A 467 15.41 -12.98 -25.52
CA PRO A 467 15.92 -14.26 -26.01
C PRO A 467 16.13 -15.27 -24.87
N GLY A 468 15.77 -16.54 -25.10
CA GLY A 468 15.83 -17.60 -24.09
C GLY A 468 14.67 -17.61 -23.08
N TYR A 469 13.58 -16.89 -23.35
CA TYR A 469 12.36 -16.89 -22.53
C TYR A 469 11.14 -17.26 -23.37
N ALA A 470 10.39 -18.27 -22.92
CA ALA A 470 9.06 -18.56 -23.44
C ALA A 470 8.01 -17.55 -22.92
N VAL A 471 8.29 -16.94 -21.76
CA VAL A 471 7.41 -16.01 -21.07
C VAL A 471 8.18 -14.78 -20.63
N THR A 472 7.78 -13.61 -21.14
CA THR A 472 8.42 -12.31 -20.90
C THR A 472 7.82 -11.52 -19.73
N GLY A 473 6.63 -11.91 -19.29
CA GLY A 473 5.87 -11.36 -18.16
C GLY A 473 4.50 -12.06 -18.06
N ALA A 474 3.63 -11.60 -17.18
CA ALA A 474 2.24 -12.05 -17.08
C ALA A 474 1.28 -10.86 -17.01
N GLY A 475 0.23 -10.86 -17.83
CA GLY A 475 -0.88 -9.91 -17.74
C GLY A 475 -1.85 -10.35 -16.63
N LEU A 476 -2.40 -9.38 -15.89
CA LEU A 476 -3.30 -9.64 -14.77
C LEU A 476 -4.48 -8.66 -14.75
N VAL A 477 -5.63 -9.18 -14.34
CA VAL A 477 -6.89 -8.46 -14.14
C VAL A 477 -7.37 -8.72 -12.72
N ILE A 478 -7.53 -7.64 -11.95
CA ILE A 478 -8.03 -7.67 -10.58
C ILE A 478 -9.37 -6.94 -10.50
N CYS A 479 -10.16 -7.19 -9.44
CA CYS A 479 -11.18 -6.21 -9.06
C CYS A 479 -10.53 -5.04 -8.29
N SER A 480 -10.48 -3.87 -8.91
CA SER A 480 -9.72 -2.68 -8.50
C SER A 480 -9.98 -2.28 -7.04
N ARG A 481 -11.22 -1.91 -6.69
CA ARG A 481 -11.61 -1.44 -5.33
C ARG A 481 -11.20 -2.36 -4.18
N HIS A 482 -11.07 -3.66 -4.43
CA HIS A 482 -10.75 -4.64 -3.40
C HIS A 482 -9.32 -5.17 -3.47
N CYS A 483 -8.62 -5.04 -4.60
CA CYS A 483 -7.33 -5.67 -4.87
C CYS A 483 -7.38 -7.20 -4.67
N LEU A 484 -8.20 -7.88 -5.47
CA LEU A 484 -8.28 -9.34 -5.57
C LEU A 484 -8.20 -9.79 -7.03
N ILE A 485 -7.48 -10.87 -7.30
CA ILE A 485 -7.30 -11.48 -8.62
C ILE A 485 -8.63 -12.08 -9.10
N ARG A 486 -8.96 -11.88 -10.39
CA ARG A 486 -10.17 -12.43 -11.02
C ARG A 486 -9.99 -13.91 -11.44
N PRO A 487 -11.05 -14.75 -11.38
CA PRO A 487 -11.11 -16.01 -12.13
C PRO A 487 -10.78 -15.77 -13.60
N ASN A 488 -9.93 -16.60 -14.19
CA ASN A 488 -9.40 -16.43 -15.56
C ASN A 488 -8.83 -15.03 -15.89
N GLY A 489 -8.42 -14.26 -14.87
CA GLY A 489 -7.85 -12.93 -15.00
C GLY A 489 -6.34 -12.86 -15.23
N ALA A 490 -5.66 -13.97 -15.47
CA ALA A 490 -4.20 -14.00 -15.70
C ALA A 490 -3.84 -14.72 -17.01
N GLY A 491 -2.75 -14.28 -17.65
CA GLY A 491 -2.19 -14.96 -18.83
C GLY A 491 -0.73 -14.60 -19.07
N ASP A 492 0.07 -15.61 -19.42
CA ASP A 492 1.50 -15.41 -19.71
C ASP A 492 1.71 -14.67 -21.04
N LEU A 493 2.71 -13.78 -21.08
CA LEU A 493 2.98 -12.86 -22.19
C LEU A 493 4.25 -13.26 -22.94
N GLN A 494 4.12 -13.63 -24.21
CA GLN A 494 5.22 -14.13 -25.04
C GLN A 494 6.09 -13.00 -25.60
N LYS A 495 5.50 -11.80 -25.77
CA LYS A 495 6.20 -10.57 -26.17
C LYS A 495 5.35 -9.36 -25.79
N GLY A 496 5.68 -8.72 -24.66
CA GLY A 496 5.06 -7.44 -24.29
C GLY A 496 3.55 -7.49 -24.07
N GLU A 497 2.89 -6.35 -24.16
CA GLU A 497 1.44 -6.16 -23.95
C GLU A 497 0.66 -6.06 -25.26
N ARG A 498 0.84 -7.04 -26.16
CA ARG A 498 0.03 -7.10 -27.39
C ARG A 498 -1.45 -7.10 -27.03
N TYR A 499 -2.26 -6.36 -27.78
CA TYR A 499 -3.70 -6.32 -27.52
C TYR A 499 -4.36 -7.71 -27.62
N SER A 500 -3.90 -8.59 -28.52
CA SER A 500 -4.36 -9.99 -28.57
C SER A 500 -4.06 -10.82 -27.30
N ASN A 501 -3.02 -10.48 -26.52
CA ASN A 501 -2.81 -11.04 -25.20
C ASN A 501 -3.80 -10.44 -24.19
N MET A 502 -3.82 -9.10 -24.08
CA MET A 502 -4.57 -8.42 -23.02
C MET A 502 -6.09 -8.50 -23.20
N ASP A 503 -6.61 -8.38 -24.44
CA ASP A 503 -8.04 -8.53 -24.74
C ASP A 503 -8.56 -9.90 -24.28
N TYR A 504 -7.85 -10.98 -24.63
CA TYR A 504 -8.25 -12.34 -24.26
C TYR A 504 -8.33 -12.51 -22.73
N ILE A 505 -7.37 -11.96 -21.98
CA ILE A 505 -7.35 -12.02 -20.51
C ILE A 505 -8.48 -11.15 -19.92
N ILE A 506 -8.63 -9.90 -20.38
CA ILE A 506 -9.68 -8.96 -19.92
C ILE A 506 -11.07 -9.57 -20.05
N PHE A 507 -11.40 -10.10 -21.23
CA PHE A 507 -12.73 -10.61 -21.50
C PHE A 507 -12.96 -12.01 -20.90
N SER A 508 -11.90 -12.83 -20.74
CA SER A 508 -11.98 -14.05 -19.91
C SER A 508 -12.25 -13.73 -18.43
N ALA A 509 -11.65 -12.69 -17.86
CA ALA A 509 -11.86 -12.26 -16.48
C ALA A 509 -13.30 -11.80 -16.17
N PHE A 510 -14.06 -11.49 -17.22
CA PHE A 510 -15.45 -11.03 -17.17
C PHE A 510 -16.47 -12.11 -17.61
N ALA A 511 -16.03 -13.16 -18.31
CA ALA A 511 -16.90 -14.19 -18.86
C ALA A 511 -17.84 -14.79 -17.80
N GLY A 512 -19.10 -15.00 -18.17
CA GLY A 512 -20.16 -15.47 -17.27
C GLY A 512 -20.83 -14.40 -16.39
N LEU A 513 -20.37 -13.15 -16.36
CA LEU A 513 -21.00 -12.08 -15.57
C LEU A 513 -22.09 -11.31 -16.33
N ALA A 514 -23.35 -11.44 -15.89
CA ALA A 514 -24.50 -10.70 -16.41
C ALA A 514 -24.73 -9.38 -15.66
N LEU A 515 -23.78 -8.43 -15.76
CA LEU A 515 -23.83 -7.10 -15.12
C LEU A 515 -24.15 -5.98 -16.12
N LEU A 516 -24.85 -4.93 -15.67
CA LEU A 516 -25.26 -3.81 -16.56
C LEU A 516 -24.11 -2.84 -16.91
N ARG A 517 -23.11 -2.70 -16.04
CA ARG A 517 -22.03 -1.72 -16.19
C ARG A 517 -20.69 -2.23 -15.63
N LEU A 518 -19.63 -1.99 -16.39
CA LEU A 518 -18.23 -2.30 -16.08
C LEU A 518 -17.42 -1.01 -16.18
N VAL A 519 -16.52 -0.79 -15.22
CA VAL A 519 -15.49 0.25 -15.27
C VAL A 519 -14.13 -0.44 -15.31
N LEU A 520 -13.31 -0.15 -16.32
CA LEU A 520 -11.99 -0.75 -16.52
C LEU A 520 -10.91 0.34 -16.47
N THR A 521 -9.91 0.17 -15.59
CA THR A 521 -8.70 1.01 -15.55
C THR A 521 -7.51 0.29 -16.18
N TYR A 522 -6.80 0.99 -17.08
CA TYR A 522 -5.59 0.50 -17.74
C TYR A 522 -4.78 1.69 -18.25
N ASP A 523 -3.45 1.70 -18.04
CA ASP A 523 -2.55 2.79 -18.43
C ASP A 523 -2.72 3.23 -19.88
N ILE A 524 -2.63 2.27 -20.80
CA ILE A 524 -2.77 2.52 -22.24
C ILE A 524 -4.22 2.53 -22.72
N ALA A 525 -5.20 2.74 -21.84
CA ALA A 525 -6.63 2.84 -22.17
C ALA A 525 -6.91 3.83 -23.30
N CYS A 526 -6.21 4.97 -23.36
CA CYS A 526 -6.30 5.96 -24.43
C CYS A 526 -6.03 5.41 -25.84
N GLN A 527 -5.23 4.34 -25.95
CA GLN A 527 -4.88 3.66 -27.20
C GLN A 527 -5.71 2.38 -27.37
N TRP A 528 -5.72 1.53 -26.34
CA TRP A 528 -6.40 0.24 -26.30
C TRP A 528 -7.90 0.37 -26.62
N SER A 529 -8.58 1.36 -26.02
CA SER A 529 -10.04 1.51 -26.09
C SER A 529 -10.56 2.00 -27.44
N ARG A 530 -9.70 2.55 -28.32
CA ARG A 530 -10.14 3.13 -29.60
C ARG A 530 -10.80 2.11 -30.51
N ASN A 531 -10.22 0.91 -30.57
CA ASN A 531 -10.62 -0.16 -31.50
C ASN A 531 -11.04 -1.46 -30.79
N TYR A 532 -11.17 -1.48 -29.45
CA TYR A 532 -11.44 -2.74 -28.73
C TYR A 532 -12.74 -3.43 -29.20
N ARG A 533 -13.79 -2.66 -29.54
CA ARG A 533 -15.06 -3.21 -30.02
C ARG A 533 -14.93 -3.99 -31.34
N THR A 534 -13.97 -3.64 -32.19
CA THR A 534 -13.67 -4.40 -33.41
C THR A 534 -12.92 -5.68 -33.06
N ARG A 535 -11.87 -5.59 -32.23
CA ARG A 535 -11.06 -6.75 -31.79
C ARG A 535 -11.88 -7.75 -30.97
N LEU A 536 -12.89 -7.28 -30.24
CA LEU A 536 -13.85 -8.09 -29.49
C LEU A 536 -14.60 -9.09 -30.39
N GLN A 537 -14.87 -8.73 -31.64
CA GLN A 537 -15.52 -9.61 -32.62
C GLN A 537 -14.58 -10.74 -33.11
N GLU A 538 -13.26 -10.58 -32.93
CA GLU A 538 -12.22 -11.56 -33.27
C GLU A 538 -11.95 -12.56 -32.12
N LEU A 539 -12.48 -12.31 -30.91
CA LEU A 539 -12.39 -13.21 -29.77
C LEU A 539 -13.40 -14.36 -29.85
N PRO A 540 -13.16 -15.51 -29.18
CA PRO A 540 -14.14 -16.58 -29.08
C PRO A 540 -15.46 -16.10 -28.46
N LYS A 541 -16.59 -16.44 -29.08
CA LYS A 541 -17.95 -16.02 -28.63
C LYS A 541 -18.24 -16.31 -27.15
N ALA A 542 -17.63 -17.35 -26.58
CA ALA A 542 -17.82 -17.74 -25.18
C ALA A 542 -17.25 -16.73 -24.17
N ILE A 543 -16.32 -15.84 -24.57
CA ILE A 543 -15.78 -14.77 -23.72
C ILE A 543 -16.24 -13.37 -24.15
N GLN A 544 -17.04 -13.24 -25.21
CA GLN A 544 -17.60 -11.94 -25.60
C GLN A 544 -18.67 -11.51 -24.57
N PRO A 545 -18.60 -10.27 -24.02
CA PRO A 545 -19.66 -9.72 -23.18
C PRO A 545 -20.91 -9.43 -24.02
N ALA A 546 -22.08 -9.42 -23.38
CA ALA A 546 -23.33 -9.06 -24.08
C ALA A 546 -23.33 -7.58 -24.53
N ASP A 547 -23.88 -7.30 -25.71
CA ASP A 547 -23.92 -5.95 -26.31
C ASP A 547 -24.64 -4.90 -25.43
N SER A 548 -25.48 -5.33 -24.50
CA SER A 548 -26.22 -4.47 -23.56
C SER A 548 -25.36 -3.89 -22.41
N ILE A 549 -24.10 -4.29 -22.29
CA ILE A 549 -23.25 -3.97 -21.12
C ILE A 549 -22.48 -2.66 -21.36
N LYS A 550 -22.69 -1.66 -20.49
CA LYS A 550 -21.94 -0.41 -20.57
C LYS A 550 -20.51 -0.59 -20.03
N ILE A 551 -19.53 -0.63 -20.92
CA ILE A 551 -18.11 -0.60 -20.55
C ILE A 551 -17.60 0.85 -20.63
N ASP A 552 -17.34 1.44 -19.47
CA ASP A 552 -16.56 2.68 -19.31
C ASP A 552 -15.07 2.33 -19.11
N VAL A 553 -14.17 3.16 -19.64
CA VAL A 553 -12.71 2.93 -19.57
C VAL A 553 -12.01 4.19 -19.06
N ALA A 554 -11.02 4.03 -18.19
CA ALA A 554 -10.21 5.12 -17.62
C ALA A 554 -8.72 4.76 -17.56
N ILE A 555 -7.90 5.78 -17.31
CA ILE A 555 -6.49 5.62 -16.94
C ILE A 555 -6.39 5.76 -15.40
N PRO A 556 -5.56 4.96 -14.71
CA PRO A 556 -5.35 5.06 -13.26
C PRO A 556 -4.92 6.45 -12.75
N SER A 557 -5.17 6.74 -11.48
CA SER A 557 -5.07 8.09 -10.89
C SER A 557 -3.65 8.61 -10.77
N TRP A 558 -2.66 7.72 -10.62
CA TRP A 558 -1.25 8.12 -10.67
C TRP A 558 -0.79 8.24 -12.13
N HIS A 559 -0.99 7.17 -12.91
CA HIS A 559 -0.53 7.05 -14.30
C HIS A 559 -1.05 8.14 -15.25
N ILE A 560 -2.27 8.63 -15.05
CA ILE A 560 -2.89 9.66 -15.90
C ILE A 560 -2.06 10.95 -16.04
N ASN A 561 -1.24 11.29 -15.04
CA ASN A 561 -0.36 12.46 -15.09
C ASN A 561 0.73 12.36 -16.18
N GLY A 562 1.06 11.15 -16.64
CA GLY A 562 2.02 10.87 -17.71
C GLY A 562 1.47 10.97 -19.13
N HIS A 563 0.17 11.25 -19.29
CA HIS A 563 -0.48 11.40 -20.61
C HIS A 563 -0.73 12.87 -20.95
N GLY A 564 -0.79 13.18 -22.26
CA GLY A 564 -1.11 14.52 -22.74
C GLY A 564 -2.49 15.03 -22.24
N LYS A 565 -2.64 16.36 -22.13
CA LYS A 565 -3.81 17.06 -21.54
C LYS A 565 -5.17 16.43 -21.87
N LYS A 566 -5.42 16.16 -23.15
CA LYS A 566 -6.68 15.56 -23.65
C LYS A 566 -7.03 14.24 -22.96
N CYS A 567 -6.05 13.43 -22.58
CA CYS A 567 -6.29 12.22 -21.77
C CYS A 567 -6.63 12.59 -20.32
N GLN A 568 -5.92 13.54 -19.71
CA GLN A 568 -6.18 14.02 -18.35
C GLN A 568 -7.59 14.64 -18.20
N GLU A 569 -8.14 15.20 -19.28
CA GLU A 569 -9.47 15.82 -19.30
C GLU A 569 -10.60 14.82 -19.61
N THR A 570 -10.31 13.70 -20.30
CA THR A 570 -11.35 12.77 -20.82
C THR A 570 -11.34 11.37 -20.22
N LEU A 571 -10.19 10.90 -19.71
CA LEU A 571 -9.98 9.52 -19.22
C LEU A 571 -9.54 9.45 -17.75
N HIS A 572 -9.44 10.59 -17.06
CA HIS A 572 -9.13 10.65 -15.63
C HIS A 572 -10.28 10.05 -14.80
N VAL A 573 -10.02 8.93 -14.13
CA VAL A 573 -11.02 8.09 -13.45
C VAL A 573 -11.97 8.86 -12.52
N GLY A 574 -11.49 9.84 -11.77
CA GLY A 574 -12.31 10.64 -10.84
C GLY A 574 -13.42 11.48 -11.50
N TYR A 575 -13.41 11.65 -12.82
CA TYR A 575 -14.47 12.37 -13.56
C TYR A 575 -15.61 11.45 -14.01
N ILE A 576 -15.51 10.13 -13.84
CA ILE A 576 -16.56 9.18 -14.19
C ILE A 576 -17.60 9.11 -13.06
N ASN A 577 -18.89 9.26 -13.39
CA ASN A 577 -19.97 9.18 -12.40
C ASN A 577 -20.20 7.75 -11.90
N GLY A 578 -20.39 7.60 -10.59
CA GLY A 578 -20.68 6.35 -9.92
C GLY A 578 -19.46 5.49 -9.55
N VAL A 579 -18.24 6.05 -9.54
CA VAL A 579 -17.01 5.28 -9.25
C VAL A 579 -16.46 5.51 -7.83
N GLY A 580 -16.96 6.52 -7.12
CA GLY A 580 -16.43 6.88 -5.81
C GLY A 580 -14.97 7.35 -5.86
N ARG A 581 -14.17 6.89 -4.89
CA ARG A 581 -12.73 7.19 -4.77
C ARG A 581 -11.83 6.10 -5.34
N LEU A 582 -12.29 5.42 -6.40
CA LEU A 582 -11.50 4.51 -7.23
C LEU A 582 -10.14 5.11 -7.60
N CYS A 583 -9.03 4.40 -7.36
CA CYS A 583 -7.69 4.84 -7.78
C CYS A 583 -7.37 4.28 -9.17
N GLY A 584 -7.59 2.98 -9.36
CA GLY A 584 -7.28 2.22 -10.58
C GLY A 584 -5.88 1.60 -10.58
N ASP A 585 -4.99 2.09 -9.70
CA ASP A 585 -3.59 1.64 -9.54
C ASP A 585 -3.46 0.41 -8.61
N GLU A 586 -4.56 -0.18 -8.12
CA GLU A 586 -4.51 -1.21 -7.06
C GLU A 586 -3.95 -2.57 -7.53
N VAL A 587 -3.64 -2.71 -8.82
CA VAL A 587 -3.00 -3.89 -9.41
C VAL A 587 -1.51 -3.96 -9.07
N GLU A 588 -0.83 -2.81 -8.98
CA GLU A 588 0.55 -2.68 -8.49
C GLU A 588 0.72 -3.27 -7.07
N GLN A 589 -0.31 -3.14 -6.23
CA GLN A 589 -0.33 -3.72 -4.88
C GLN A 589 -0.33 -5.26 -4.85
N THR A 590 -0.48 -5.94 -5.99
CA THR A 590 -0.30 -7.40 -6.08
C THR A 590 1.14 -7.80 -6.37
N TRP A 591 1.97 -6.87 -6.85
CA TRP A 591 3.32 -7.15 -7.31
C TRP A 591 4.33 -7.31 -6.20
N TRP A 592 4.22 -6.61 -5.05
CA TRP A 592 5.16 -6.82 -3.95
C TRP A 592 5.18 -8.30 -3.50
N SER A 593 4.00 -8.93 -3.36
CA SER A 593 3.88 -10.32 -2.90
C SER A 593 4.19 -11.34 -3.99
N THR A 594 4.05 -10.98 -5.27
CA THR A 594 4.28 -11.91 -6.40
C THR A 594 5.71 -11.80 -6.96
N ASN A 595 6.36 -10.63 -6.91
CA ASN A 595 7.69 -10.38 -7.46
C ASN A 595 8.80 -11.23 -6.82
N SER A 596 8.68 -11.51 -5.52
CA SER A 596 9.61 -12.36 -4.76
C SER A 596 9.65 -13.81 -5.27
N LEU A 597 8.58 -14.30 -5.89
CA LEU A 597 8.55 -15.60 -6.57
C LEU A 597 9.27 -15.59 -7.93
N GLY A 598 9.57 -14.40 -8.49
CA GLY A 598 10.02 -14.20 -9.88
C GLY A 598 11.39 -14.78 -10.23
N THR A 599 12.13 -15.31 -9.27
CA THR A 599 13.31 -16.18 -9.46
C THR A 599 12.92 -17.65 -9.53
N SER A 600 12.04 -18.12 -8.64
CA SER A 600 11.56 -19.50 -8.56
C SER A 600 10.68 -19.89 -9.76
N VAL A 601 9.63 -19.11 -10.05
CA VAL A 601 8.69 -19.38 -11.17
C VAL A 601 9.28 -19.13 -12.57
N ARG A 602 10.57 -18.78 -12.64
CA ARG A 602 11.35 -18.57 -13.86
C ARG A 602 12.03 -19.84 -14.37
N GLU A 603 12.35 -20.74 -13.45
CA GLU A 603 13.01 -22.03 -13.73
C GLU A 603 12.03 -23.21 -13.80
N MET A 604 10.77 -23.00 -13.40
CA MET A 604 9.69 -23.98 -13.45
C MET A 604 9.24 -24.25 -14.89
N ALA A 605 8.74 -25.47 -15.13
CA ALA A 605 7.99 -25.80 -16.33
C ALA A 605 6.59 -25.13 -16.32
N PRO A 606 5.91 -24.96 -17.48
CA PRO A 606 4.70 -24.13 -17.58
C PRO A 606 3.56 -24.53 -16.64
N GLY A 607 3.21 -25.83 -16.55
CA GLY A 607 2.15 -26.30 -15.66
C GLY A 607 2.48 -26.06 -14.18
N ALA A 608 3.68 -26.47 -13.74
CA ALA A 608 4.18 -26.19 -12.40
C ALA A 608 4.22 -24.69 -12.03
N ARG A 609 4.47 -23.82 -13.01
CA ARG A 609 4.44 -22.36 -12.87
C ARG A 609 3.02 -21.84 -12.67
N HIS A 610 2.08 -22.21 -13.55
CA HIS A 610 0.66 -21.81 -13.42
C HIS A 610 0.09 -22.27 -12.08
N GLU A 611 0.31 -23.53 -11.69
CA GLU A 611 -0.14 -24.10 -10.42
C GLU A 611 0.43 -23.36 -9.20
N THR A 612 1.69 -22.93 -9.25
CA THR A 612 2.31 -22.14 -8.17
C THR A 612 1.70 -20.75 -8.07
N LEU A 613 1.51 -20.06 -9.19
CA LEU A 613 0.94 -18.70 -9.21
C LEU A 613 -0.56 -18.71 -8.85
N ASN A 614 -1.33 -19.69 -9.32
CA ASN A 614 -2.74 -19.88 -8.95
C ASN A 614 -2.94 -20.04 -7.43
N ASP A 615 -2.13 -20.88 -6.77
CA ASP A 615 -2.21 -21.09 -5.31
C ASP A 615 -1.78 -19.83 -4.52
N GLN A 616 -0.76 -19.12 -5.02
CA GLN A 616 -0.27 -17.87 -4.42
C GLN A 616 -1.29 -16.72 -4.52
N TRP A 617 -1.93 -16.53 -5.68
CA TRP A 617 -2.98 -15.53 -5.87
C TRP A 617 -4.26 -15.89 -5.11
N ASN A 618 -4.61 -17.18 -4.97
CA ASN A 618 -5.69 -17.61 -4.08
C ASN A 618 -5.38 -17.29 -2.61
N ALA A 619 -4.17 -17.56 -2.13
CA ALA A 619 -3.75 -17.21 -0.77
C ALA A 619 -3.65 -15.69 -0.54
N PHE A 620 -3.37 -14.91 -1.58
CA PHE A 620 -3.47 -13.45 -1.54
C PHE A 620 -4.94 -13.00 -1.43
N ASN A 621 -5.83 -13.55 -2.27
CA ASN A 621 -7.27 -13.25 -2.21
C ASN A 621 -7.86 -13.56 -0.81
N VAL A 622 -7.56 -14.72 -0.23
CA VAL A 622 -8.01 -15.07 1.13
C VAL A 622 -7.51 -14.06 2.17
N ARG A 623 -6.22 -13.74 2.18
CA ARG A 623 -5.64 -12.75 3.12
C ARG A 623 -6.26 -11.37 2.96
N LYS A 624 -6.48 -10.91 1.72
CA LYS A 624 -7.15 -9.63 1.46
C LYS A 624 -8.60 -9.63 1.97
N ILE A 625 -9.35 -10.73 1.85
CA ILE A 625 -10.72 -10.86 2.38
C ILE A 625 -10.75 -10.83 3.91
N VAL A 626 -9.85 -11.55 4.60
CA VAL A 626 -9.76 -11.48 6.07
C VAL A 626 -9.50 -10.04 6.54
N GLY A 627 -8.63 -9.31 5.82
CA GLY A 627 -8.38 -7.88 6.05
C GLY A 627 -9.54 -6.92 5.73
N PHE A 628 -10.68 -7.39 5.22
CA PHE A 628 -11.83 -6.51 4.91
C PHE A 628 -12.38 -5.81 6.17
N ARG A 629 -12.31 -6.43 7.36
CA ARG A 629 -12.76 -5.83 8.64
C ARG A 629 -12.11 -4.47 8.88
N ALA A 630 -10.81 -4.45 9.10
CA ALA A 630 -10.06 -3.23 9.42
C ALA A 630 -10.11 -2.23 8.26
N ARG A 631 -10.00 -2.72 7.01
CA ARG A 631 -9.98 -1.86 5.83
C ARG A 631 -11.32 -1.14 5.59
N PHE A 632 -12.46 -1.82 5.68
CA PHE A 632 -13.75 -1.15 5.51
C PHE A 632 -14.03 -0.18 6.67
N ALA A 633 -13.73 -0.55 7.92
CA ALA A 633 -13.89 0.35 9.07
C ALA A 633 -13.01 1.62 8.95
N LYS A 634 -11.74 1.50 8.51
CA LYS A 634 -10.85 2.65 8.25
C LYS A 634 -11.36 3.50 7.07
N ASN A 635 -11.80 2.86 5.99
CA ASN A 635 -12.25 3.54 4.77
C ASN A 635 -13.58 4.30 4.97
N ILE A 636 -14.58 3.72 5.63
CA ILE A 636 -15.89 4.37 5.82
C ILE A 636 -15.80 5.56 6.77
N LYS A 637 -15.05 5.46 7.87
CA LYS A 637 -14.78 6.57 8.79
C LYS A 637 -14.12 7.75 8.05
N LYS A 638 -13.13 7.46 7.19
CA LYS A 638 -12.52 8.45 6.29
C LYS A 638 -13.50 9.01 5.26
N ALA A 639 -14.33 8.17 4.64
CA ALA A 639 -15.26 8.58 3.60
C ALA A 639 -16.37 9.50 4.12
N VAL A 640 -16.93 9.23 5.31
CA VAL A 640 -17.94 10.09 5.94
C VAL A 640 -17.36 11.46 6.27
N HIS A 641 -16.18 11.50 6.90
CA HIS A 641 -15.49 12.76 7.19
C HIS A 641 -15.19 13.57 5.91
N MET A 642 -14.54 12.95 4.93
CA MET A 642 -14.17 13.61 3.68
C MET A 642 -15.38 14.01 2.83
N ASN A 643 -16.48 13.26 2.88
CA ASN A 643 -17.75 13.67 2.26
C ASN A 643 -18.28 14.97 2.88
N SER A 644 -18.26 15.09 4.21
CA SER A 644 -18.66 16.34 4.88
C SER A 644 -17.76 17.52 4.50
N VAL A 645 -16.43 17.32 4.52
CA VAL A 645 -15.45 18.36 4.15
C VAL A 645 -15.61 18.78 2.68
N MET A 646 -15.75 17.83 1.77
CA MET A 646 -15.81 18.11 0.32
C MET A 646 -17.17 18.63 -0.14
N ALA A 647 -18.27 18.20 0.48
CA ALA A 647 -19.59 18.79 0.25
C ALA A 647 -19.60 20.28 0.68
N LYS A 648 -19.07 20.60 1.86
CA LYS A 648 -18.95 21.99 2.31
C LYS A 648 -18.02 22.80 1.40
N ASN A 649 -16.79 22.32 1.13
CA ASN A 649 -15.83 23.00 0.26
C ASN A 649 -16.37 23.23 -1.17
N PHE A 650 -17.19 22.33 -1.71
CA PHE A 650 -17.87 22.57 -2.97
C PHE A 650 -19.00 23.60 -2.85
N GLN A 651 -19.86 23.51 -1.82
CA GLN A 651 -20.96 24.45 -1.61
C GLN A 651 -20.45 25.89 -1.39
N ASP A 652 -19.48 26.06 -0.49
CA ASP A 652 -18.85 27.35 -0.18
C ASP A 652 -18.20 27.96 -1.44
N PHE A 653 -17.64 27.16 -2.35
CA PHE A 653 -17.11 27.64 -3.63
C PHE A 653 -18.20 27.88 -4.68
N ASN A 654 -19.22 27.04 -4.75
CA ASN A 654 -20.35 27.17 -5.67
C ASN A 654 -21.10 28.48 -5.47
N ASP A 655 -21.35 28.86 -4.21
CA ASP A 655 -22.16 30.03 -3.87
C ASP A 655 -21.40 31.37 -4.07
N THR A 656 -20.14 31.31 -4.50
CA THR A 656 -19.38 32.48 -4.97
C THR A 656 -19.70 32.92 -6.41
N PHE A 657 -20.57 32.18 -7.12
CA PHE A 657 -20.92 32.42 -8.52
C PHE A 657 -22.42 32.73 -8.72
N PRO A 658 -22.80 33.50 -9.76
CA PRO A 658 -24.22 33.70 -10.10
C PRO A 658 -24.93 32.39 -10.47
N LYS A 659 -26.19 32.25 -10.07
CA LYS A 659 -26.98 31.01 -10.27
C LYS A 659 -27.13 30.66 -11.76
N GLU A 660 -27.16 31.66 -12.63
CA GLU A 660 -27.26 31.58 -14.07
C GLU A 660 -25.99 31.00 -14.71
N VAL A 661 -24.83 31.23 -14.07
CA VAL A 661 -23.53 30.68 -14.48
C VAL A 661 -23.40 29.23 -13.99
N VAL A 662 -23.71 28.97 -12.72
CA VAL A 662 -23.73 27.62 -12.13
C VAL A 662 -24.66 26.68 -12.92
N THR A 663 -25.89 27.11 -13.24
CA THR A 663 -26.86 26.33 -14.02
C THR A 663 -26.33 25.99 -15.43
N ARG A 664 -25.56 26.88 -16.05
CA ARG A 664 -24.94 26.68 -17.36
C ARG A 664 -23.84 25.61 -17.29
N TRP A 665 -22.97 25.68 -16.29
CA TRP A 665 -21.89 24.71 -16.11
C TRP A 665 -22.40 23.34 -15.68
N GLU A 666 -23.41 23.28 -14.82
CA GLU A 666 -24.06 22.01 -14.46
C GLU A 666 -24.66 21.33 -15.69
N LYS A 667 -25.38 22.08 -16.52
CA LYS A 667 -25.89 21.55 -17.79
C LYS A 667 -24.76 21.03 -18.68
N MET A 668 -23.65 21.76 -18.81
CA MET A 668 -22.49 21.32 -19.59
C MET A 668 -21.88 20.01 -19.07
N VAL A 669 -21.81 19.81 -17.75
CA VAL A 669 -21.37 18.54 -17.15
C VAL A 669 -22.36 17.41 -17.43
N LEU A 670 -23.67 17.65 -17.27
CA LEU A 670 -24.70 16.65 -17.52
C LEU A 670 -24.77 16.23 -19.01
N ASP A 671 -24.66 17.18 -19.94
CA ASP A 671 -24.60 16.92 -21.38
C ASP A 671 -23.33 16.12 -21.74
N TRP A 672 -22.18 16.45 -21.14
CA TRP A 672 -20.91 15.70 -21.31
C TRP A 672 -20.95 14.28 -20.71
N ASP A 673 -21.62 14.08 -19.58
CA ASP A 673 -21.73 12.75 -18.95
C ASP A 673 -22.72 11.83 -19.65
N LYS A 674 -23.67 12.40 -20.38
CA LYS A 674 -24.53 11.67 -21.32
C LYS A 674 -23.85 11.39 -22.66
N ASP A 675 -23.05 12.32 -23.15
CA ASP A 675 -22.46 12.28 -24.49
C ASP A 675 -21.04 12.90 -24.52
N LYS A 676 -20.03 12.04 -24.62
CA LYS A 676 -18.60 12.41 -24.67
C LYS A 676 -18.15 13.00 -26.02
N SER A 677 -19.09 13.36 -26.91
CA SER A 677 -18.83 14.22 -28.08
C SER A 677 -19.16 15.70 -27.85
N LYS A 678 -19.77 16.04 -26.70
CA LYS A 678 -20.06 17.42 -26.30
C LYS A 678 -18.78 18.15 -25.84
N PRO A 679 -18.78 19.50 -25.73
CA PRO A 679 -17.64 20.24 -25.18
C PRO A 679 -17.28 19.78 -23.77
N CYS A 680 -15.99 19.57 -23.48
CA CYS A 680 -15.56 18.99 -22.21
C CYS A 680 -15.58 20.04 -21.07
N PRO A 681 -16.25 19.78 -19.93
CA PRO A 681 -16.31 20.72 -18.81
C PRO A 681 -14.99 20.81 -18.03
N TYR A 682 -14.06 19.87 -18.23
CA TYR A 682 -12.74 19.83 -17.61
C TYR A 682 -11.62 20.44 -18.49
N GLU A 683 -11.92 20.70 -19.77
CA GLU A 683 -10.99 21.30 -20.74
C GLU A 683 -10.84 22.80 -20.49
N GLU A 684 -9.59 23.23 -20.31
CA GLU A 684 -9.17 24.63 -20.35
C GLU A 684 -9.33 25.12 -21.79
N ARG A 685 -10.12 26.18 -22.04
CA ARG A 685 -10.18 26.75 -23.40
C ARG A 685 -8.88 27.46 -23.71
N ASP A 686 -8.39 27.28 -24.93
CA ASP A 686 -7.38 28.14 -25.54
C ASP A 686 -8.01 29.48 -25.98
N ASP A 687 -8.71 30.15 -25.05
CA ASP A 687 -9.07 31.56 -25.18
C ASP A 687 -7.75 32.35 -25.11
N THR A 688 -7.16 32.64 -26.28
CA THR A 688 -5.83 33.25 -26.41
C THR A 688 -5.84 34.73 -26.01
N ILE A 689 -6.03 34.99 -24.71
CA ILE A 689 -5.77 36.29 -24.10
C ILE A 689 -4.28 36.57 -24.32
N SER A 690 -4.00 37.50 -25.23
CA SER A 690 -2.63 37.84 -25.60
C SER A 690 -1.87 38.39 -24.39
N LEU A 691 -0.56 38.19 -24.38
CA LEU A 691 0.34 38.93 -23.47
C LEU A 691 0.19 40.46 -23.65
N GLN A 692 -0.35 40.90 -24.80
CA GLN A 692 -0.73 42.28 -25.04
C GLN A 692 -2.09 42.63 -24.42
N ASP A 693 -3.09 41.75 -24.44
CA ASP A 693 -4.41 41.99 -23.84
C ASP A 693 -4.32 42.07 -22.31
N VAL A 694 -3.49 41.22 -21.68
CA VAL A 694 -3.21 41.33 -20.23
C VAL A 694 -2.57 42.67 -19.89
N ARG A 695 -1.68 43.19 -20.74
CA ARG A 695 -1.07 44.53 -20.55
C ARG A 695 -2.08 45.64 -20.77
N SER A 696 -2.81 45.63 -21.88
CA SER A 696 -3.80 46.66 -22.18
C SER A 696 -4.98 46.65 -21.20
N LYS A 697 -5.32 45.51 -20.57
CA LYS A 697 -6.23 45.47 -19.41
C LYS A 697 -5.61 46.13 -18.17
N LEU A 698 -4.37 45.78 -17.79
CA LEU A 698 -3.67 46.43 -16.65
C LEU A 698 -3.46 47.94 -16.86
N GLU A 699 -3.11 48.36 -18.08
CA GLU A 699 -2.94 49.76 -18.49
C GLU A 699 -4.29 50.50 -18.59
N ALA A 700 -5.39 49.79 -18.83
CA ALA A 700 -6.75 50.33 -18.76
C ALA A 700 -7.27 50.45 -17.31
N GLU A 701 -6.96 49.49 -16.44
CA GLU A 701 -7.22 49.58 -14.99
C GLU A 701 -6.43 50.76 -14.38
N GLU A 702 -5.13 50.92 -14.68
CA GLU A 702 -4.36 52.10 -14.28
C GLU A 702 -4.95 53.40 -14.87
N LYS A 703 -5.37 53.42 -16.13
CA LYS A 703 -6.02 54.60 -16.72
C LYS A 703 -7.39 54.92 -16.12
N ALA A 704 -8.19 53.94 -15.73
CA ALA A 704 -9.48 54.14 -15.09
C ALA A 704 -9.31 54.75 -13.69
N LEU A 705 -8.35 54.23 -12.92
CA LEU A 705 -7.97 54.77 -11.60
C LEU A 705 -7.34 56.18 -11.71
N LEU A 706 -6.62 56.47 -12.80
CA LEU A 706 -6.12 57.83 -13.09
C LEU A 706 -7.20 58.77 -13.66
N ALA A 707 -8.36 58.25 -14.08
CA ALA A 707 -9.46 59.02 -14.64
C ALA A 707 -10.54 59.41 -13.60
N SER A 708 -10.52 58.84 -12.39
CA SER A 708 -11.40 59.23 -11.28
C SER A 708 -10.96 60.54 -10.62
N GLY A 709 -10.83 61.60 -11.42
CA GLY A 709 -10.31 62.91 -11.03
C GLY A 709 -11.26 63.71 -10.13
N VAL A 710 -11.41 63.30 -8.88
CA VAL A 710 -12.20 64.01 -7.86
C VAL A 710 -11.39 65.18 -7.30
N ILE A 711 -11.64 66.37 -7.84
CA ILE A 711 -11.21 67.64 -7.22
C ILE A 711 -12.35 68.12 -6.31
N SER A 712 -12.05 68.38 -5.04
CA SER A 712 -13.00 68.95 -4.07
C SER A 712 -12.52 70.34 -3.66
N GLU A 713 -13.41 71.33 -3.77
CA GLU A 713 -13.08 72.73 -3.50
C GLU A 713 -13.22 73.04 -2.00
N HIS A 714 -12.10 72.86 -1.28
CA HIS A 714 -11.93 73.01 0.18
C HIS A 714 -12.55 71.86 1.03
N PRO A 715 -12.33 71.83 2.36
CA PRO A 715 -11.14 71.21 2.92
C PRO A 715 -11.46 69.93 3.71
N THR A 716 -11.20 68.77 3.09
CA THR A 716 -11.14 67.42 3.71
C THR A 716 -12.27 67.06 4.69
N SER A 717 -13.31 66.40 4.19
CA SER A 717 -14.35 65.79 5.05
C SER A 717 -13.76 64.72 6.00
N MET A 718 -14.46 64.39 7.09
CA MET A 718 -14.03 63.35 8.04
C MET A 718 -13.76 61.99 7.34
N LEU A 719 -14.61 61.57 6.41
CA LEU A 719 -14.42 60.34 5.63
C LEU A 719 -13.19 60.45 4.73
N THR A 720 -13.03 61.57 4.03
CA THR A 720 -11.85 61.85 3.18
C THR A 720 -10.57 61.87 4.02
N CYS A 721 -10.63 62.40 5.25
CA CYS A 721 -9.51 62.42 6.20
C CYS A 721 -9.11 61.01 6.62
N MET A 722 -10.08 60.14 6.94
CA MET A 722 -9.81 58.74 7.26
C MET A 722 -9.24 57.97 6.06
N MET A 723 -9.83 58.10 4.87
CA MET A 723 -9.31 57.48 3.65
C MET A 723 -7.87 57.95 3.35
N THR A 724 -7.60 59.26 3.43
CA THR A 724 -6.24 59.82 3.23
C THR A 724 -5.25 59.31 4.28
N GLY A 725 -5.71 59.05 5.52
CA GLY A 725 -4.89 58.46 6.58
C GLY A 725 -4.51 57.01 6.30
N LEU A 726 -5.47 56.22 5.80
CA LEU A 726 -5.22 54.84 5.34
C LEU A 726 -4.31 54.80 4.11
N ASP A 727 -4.48 55.72 3.16
CA ASP A 727 -3.58 55.89 2.01
C ASP A 727 -2.15 56.26 2.44
N LEU A 728 -1.99 56.99 3.55
CA LEU A 728 -0.67 57.37 4.10
C LEU A 728 -0.02 56.21 4.84
N GLU A 729 -0.79 55.41 5.56
CA GLU A 729 -0.31 54.18 6.20
C GLU A 729 0.15 53.17 5.14
N GLU A 730 -0.65 52.95 4.07
CA GLU A 730 -0.26 52.08 2.96
C GLU A 730 0.98 52.61 2.23
N LYS A 731 1.14 53.94 2.08
CA LYS A 731 2.38 54.51 1.55
C LYS A 731 3.56 54.22 2.46
N GLN A 732 3.44 54.43 3.78
CA GLN A 732 4.52 54.13 4.74
C GLN A 732 4.91 52.66 4.67
N ASP A 733 3.96 51.73 4.72
CA ASP A 733 4.25 50.29 4.58
C ASP A 733 4.83 49.95 3.20
N TRP A 734 4.40 50.61 2.11
CA TRP A 734 5.01 50.46 0.79
C TRP A 734 6.48 50.89 0.75
N PHE A 735 6.86 51.96 1.47
CA PHE A 735 8.26 52.34 1.62
C PHE A 735 9.02 51.35 2.51
N LEU A 736 8.52 51.03 3.70
CA LEU A 736 9.17 50.10 4.63
C LEU A 736 9.37 48.72 4.00
N SER A 737 8.35 48.16 3.37
CA SER A 737 8.41 46.89 2.64
C SER A 737 9.28 46.99 1.38
N GLY A 738 9.24 48.10 0.64
CA GLY A 738 10.08 48.36 -0.52
C GLY A 738 11.57 48.48 -0.18
N VAL A 739 11.91 49.20 0.90
CA VAL A 739 13.26 49.35 1.44
C VAL A 739 13.72 48.06 2.11
N ALA A 740 12.84 47.31 2.78
CA ALA A 740 13.15 45.98 3.30
C ALA A 740 13.40 44.97 2.18
N MET A 741 12.63 44.99 1.09
CA MET A 741 12.86 44.17 -0.10
C MET A 741 14.17 44.57 -0.80
N ALA A 742 14.46 45.87 -0.91
CA ALA A 742 15.75 46.35 -1.40
C ALA A 742 16.90 45.88 -0.49
N ARG A 743 16.76 45.96 0.84
CA ARG A 743 17.75 45.46 1.83
C ARG A 743 17.90 43.94 1.82
N ARG A 744 16.83 43.17 1.59
CA ARG A 744 16.86 41.68 1.48
C ARG A 744 17.50 41.23 0.16
N ALA A 745 17.11 41.83 -0.96
CA ALA A 745 17.75 41.61 -2.25
C ALA A 745 19.24 42.03 -2.20
N LEU A 746 19.55 43.13 -1.51
CA LEU A 746 20.93 43.53 -1.25
C LEU A 746 21.65 42.52 -0.34
N LYS A 747 21.03 41.99 0.72
CA LYS A 747 21.65 40.98 1.61
C LYS A 747 21.96 39.68 0.86
N ALA A 748 21.05 39.19 0.02
CA ALA A 748 21.27 38.00 -0.82
C ALA A 748 22.29 38.23 -1.96
N VAL A 749 22.67 39.48 -2.25
CA VAL A 749 23.69 39.84 -3.25
C VAL A 749 25.00 40.34 -2.59
N ILE A 750 24.98 40.73 -1.32
CA ILE A 750 26.17 41.18 -0.56
C ILE A 750 27.21 40.06 -0.47
N ASP A 751 26.76 38.82 -0.32
CA ASP A 751 27.63 37.63 -0.31
C ASP A 751 28.23 37.33 -1.72
N GLN A 752 27.71 37.95 -2.79
CA GLN A 752 28.22 37.83 -4.17
C GLN A 752 28.16 39.16 -4.96
N LEU A 753 29.12 40.05 -4.64
CA LEU A 753 29.54 41.29 -5.32
C LEU A 753 28.85 42.61 -4.91
N PRO A 754 29.62 43.69 -4.62
CA PRO A 754 29.08 44.96 -4.18
C PRO A 754 28.57 45.84 -5.34
N LYS A 755 27.26 46.11 -5.35
CA LYS A 755 26.67 47.23 -6.11
C LYS A 755 25.84 48.12 -5.19
N LYS A 756 26.42 49.26 -4.80
CA LYS A 756 25.71 50.35 -4.11
C LYS A 756 24.59 50.88 -5.03
N LEU A 757 23.49 51.38 -4.46
CA LEU A 757 22.44 52.09 -5.21
C LEU A 757 23.07 53.19 -6.08
N THR A 758 22.58 53.34 -7.31
CA THR A 758 23.00 54.45 -8.18
C THR A 758 22.58 55.80 -7.58
N SER A 759 23.32 56.86 -7.91
CA SER A 759 23.01 58.23 -7.46
C SER A 759 21.57 58.65 -7.80
N LYS A 760 21.10 58.28 -9.00
CA LYS A 760 19.69 58.49 -9.40
C LYS A 760 18.71 57.77 -8.47
N GLN A 761 18.91 56.49 -8.19
CA GLN A 761 18.02 55.74 -7.28
C GLN A 761 18.00 56.30 -5.87
N LYS A 762 19.12 56.87 -5.37
CA LYS A 762 19.14 57.59 -4.10
C LYS A 762 18.28 58.86 -4.15
N ALA A 763 18.45 59.69 -5.18
CA ALA A 763 17.66 60.90 -5.36
C ALA A 763 16.15 60.60 -5.51
N ASP A 764 15.80 59.57 -6.30
CA ASP A 764 14.42 59.10 -6.48
C ASP A 764 13.78 58.64 -5.15
N VAL A 765 14.56 58.09 -4.20
CA VAL A 765 14.08 57.71 -2.85
C VAL A 765 13.93 58.94 -1.95
N MET A 766 14.94 59.80 -1.86
CA MET A 766 14.90 61.00 -1.02
C MET A 766 13.75 61.93 -1.44
N GLN A 767 13.59 62.19 -2.75
CA GLN A 767 12.49 63.02 -3.28
C GLN A 767 11.11 62.45 -2.89
N LYS A 768 10.98 61.12 -2.84
CA LYS A 768 9.75 60.43 -2.46
C LYS A 768 9.50 60.46 -0.95
N GLN A 769 10.52 60.29 -0.11
CA GLN A 769 10.42 60.46 1.34
C GLN A 769 10.01 61.91 1.69
N SER A 770 10.64 62.92 1.08
CA SER A 770 10.24 64.33 1.23
C SER A 770 8.87 64.66 0.64
N ALA A 771 8.34 63.85 -0.29
CA ALA A 771 6.95 63.97 -0.75
C ALA A 771 5.96 63.37 0.27
N LEU A 772 6.27 62.18 0.82
CA LEU A 772 5.47 61.53 1.86
C LEU A 772 5.38 62.40 3.12
N LEU A 773 6.50 62.89 3.65
CA LEU A 773 6.54 63.74 4.84
C LEU A 773 5.64 64.98 4.70
N ARG A 774 5.66 65.63 3.52
CA ARG A 774 4.76 66.75 3.23
C ARG A 774 3.28 66.34 3.19
N GLN A 775 2.94 65.17 2.65
CA GLN A 775 1.55 64.68 2.70
C GLN A 775 1.11 64.39 4.14
N ILE A 776 1.97 63.77 4.96
CA ILE A 776 1.70 63.52 6.39
C ILE A 776 1.48 64.85 7.14
N LEU A 777 2.35 65.85 6.97
CA LEU A 777 2.25 67.15 7.63
C LEU A 777 1.03 67.97 7.19
N ILE A 778 0.57 67.81 5.94
CA ILE A 778 -0.69 68.43 5.47
C ILE A 778 -1.89 67.71 6.08
N TRP A 779 -1.91 66.37 6.05
CA TRP A 779 -2.98 65.56 6.61
C TRP A 779 -3.13 65.73 8.14
N ARG A 780 -2.01 65.88 8.87
CA ARG A 780 -1.98 66.08 10.32
C ARG A 780 -2.86 67.25 10.78
N LYS A 781 -2.96 68.31 9.98
CA LYS A 781 -3.81 69.49 10.26
C LYS A 781 -5.31 69.15 10.23
N ALA A 782 -5.72 68.26 9.34
CA ALA A 782 -7.09 67.73 9.33
C ALA A 782 -7.30 66.69 10.43
N GLN A 783 -6.31 65.83 10.70
CA GLN A 783 -6.37 64.86 11.79
C GLN A 783 -6.61 65.53 13.14
N LEU A 784 -5.85 66.57 13.51
CA LEU A 784 -6.00 67.25 14.80
C LEU A 784 -7.35 67.98 14.94
N ALA A 785 -7.99 68.36 13.83
CA ALA A 785 -9.32 68.97 13.84
C ALA A 785 -10.46 67.95 14.12
N TYR A 786 -10.30 66.69 13.68
CA TYR A 786 -11.29 65.62 13.90
C TYR A 786 -10.97 64.71 15.09
N MET A 787 -9.69 64.57 15.44
CA MET A 787 -9.17 63.71 16.53
C MET A 787 -8.26 64.52 17.47
N PRO A 788 -8.77 65.49 18.25
CA PRO A 788 -7.93 66.37 19.08
C PRO A 788 -7.02 65.61 20.06
N VAL A 789 -7.46 64.45 20.56
CA VAL A 789 -6.71 63.60 21.50
C VAL A 789 -5.32 63.19 20.99
N VAL A 790 -5.10 63.22 19.67
CA VAL A 790 -3.78 62.95 19.06
C VAL A 790 -2.72 63.98 19.48
N SER A 791 -3.09 65.20 19.90
CA SER A 791 -2.12 66.17 20.44
C SER A 791 -1.31 65.60 21.60
N ASN A 792 -1.96 64.80 22.46
CA ASN A 792 -1.36 64.23 23.68
C ASN A 792 -0.36 63.10 23.39
N HIS A 793 -0.12 62.77 22.12
CA HIS A 793 0.81 61.75 21.64
C HIS A 793 1.88 62.34 20.70
N LEU A 794 1.96 63.67 20.57
CA LEU A 794 2.88 64.39 19.67
C LEU A 794 4.00 65.15 20.39
N ASP A 795 4.15 64.97 21.72
CA ASP A 795 5.12 65.74 22.52
C ASP A 795 6.56 65.23 22.35
N ASN A 796 7.45 66.16 21.96
CA ASN A 796 8.92 66.14 22.04
C ASN A 796 9.71 65.09 21.22
N GLU A 797 10.01 65.45 19.97
CA GLU A 797 11.26 65.07 19.28
C GLU A 797 12.01 66.34 18.80
N ASP A 798 12.35 67.24 19.75
CA ASP A 798 13.17 68.45 19.51
C ASP A 798 14.66 68.10 19.36
N ASP A 799 14.98 67.29 18.34
CA ASP A 799 16.34 66.90 17.97
C ASP A 799 16.62 67.43 16.54
N GLU A 800 16.99 68.71 16.42
CA GLU A 800 17.00 69.46 15.14
C GLU A 800 17.95 68.88 14.06
N ASP A 801 18.90 68.02 14.44
CA ASP A 801 19.83 67.31 13.55
C ASP A 801 19.39 65.87 13.15
N ALA A 802 18.21 65.40 13.61
CA ALA A 802 17.72 64.06 13.28
C ALA A 802 17.19 63.97 11.82
N GLU A 803 17.69 63.01 11.03
CA GLU A 803 17.22 62.75 9.66
C GLU A 803 15.81 62.11 9.67
N ILE A 804 14.76 62.94 9.81
CA ILE A 804 13.36 62.53 10.01
C ILE A 804 12.91 61.53 8.94
N ASN A 805 12.87 60.24 9.33
CA ASN A 805 12.46 59.18 8.44
C ASN A 805 10.93 59.17 8.29
N ALA A 806 10.43 59.72 7.18
CA ALA A 806 9.00 59.77 6.83
C ALA A 806 8.26 58.41 6.90
N GLU A 807 9.01 57.31 6.78
CA GLU A 807 8.52 55.93 6.85
C GLU A 807 8.20 55.47 8.28
N ALA A 808 8.73 56.15 9.30
CA ALA A 808 8.61 55.80 10.73
C ALA A 808 7.68 56.72 11.53
N VAL A 809 7.30 57.89 10.98
CA VAL A 809 6.46 58.90 11.66
C VAL A 809 5.09 58.33 12.04
N PRO A 810 4.72 58.22 13.34
CA PRO A 810 3.46 57.60 13.75
C PRO A 810 2.23 58.34 13.23
N LEU A 811 1.31 57.64 12.55
CA LEU A 811 0.09 58.27 12.02
C LEU A 811 -1.02 58.44 13.07
N TYR A 812 -1.00 57.70 14.18
CA TYR A 812 -2.01 57.81 15.25
C TYR A 812 -3.47 57.68 14.76
N LEU A 813 -3.73 56.74 13.84
CA LEU A 813 -5.08 56.29 13.51
C LEU A 813 -5.77 55.69 14.75
N PRO A 814 -7.12 55.73 14.85
CA PRO A 814 -7.86 55.23 16.02
C PRO A 814 -7.45 53.82 16.50
N SER A 815 -7.16 52.90 15.57
CA SER A 815 -6.66 51.55 15.83
C SER A 815 -5.32 51.51 16.58
N SER A 816 -4.45 52.50 16.35
CA SER A 816 -3.14 52.64 17.00
C SER A 816 -3.15 53.40 18.33
N LEU A 817 -4.28 54.03 18.71
CA LEU A 817 -4.42 54.76 19.97
C LEU A 817 -4.78 53.82 21.14
N PRO A 818 -4.46 54.17 22.40
CA PRO A 818 -4.87 53.39 23.58
C PRO A 818 -6.41 53.28 23.73
N SER A 819 -6.89 52.17 24.31
CA SER A 819 -8.34 51.89 24.48
C SER A 819 -9.08 52.82 25.46
N LYS A 820 -8.38 53.77 26.10
CA LYS A 820 -8.97 54.90 26.84
C LYS A 820 -9.35 56.02 25.86
N ASP A 821 -8.43 56.36 24.96
CA ASP A 821 -8.50 57.48 24.03
C ASP A 821 -9.46 57.20 22.86
N ARG A 822 -9.57 55.93 22.42
CA ARG A 822 -10.59 55.50 21.42
C ARG A 822 -12.02 55.85 21.83
N ARG A 823 -12.31 55.97 23.13
CA ARG A 823 -13.69 56.15 23.66
C ARG A 823 -14.26 57.53 23.36
N SER A 824 -13.43 58.57 23.40
CA SER A 824 -13.84 59.96 23.08
C SER A 824 -13.99 60.22 21.58
N ILE A 825 -13.45 59.34 20.73
CA ILE A 825 -13.56 59.41 19.26
C ILE A 825 -14.36 58.25 18.64
N ASN A 826 -15.24 57.60 19.41
CA ASN A 826 -15.99 56.38 19.05
C ASN A 826 -16.59 56.40 17.62
N ARG A 827 -17.19 57.53 17.18
CA ARG A 827 -17.73 57.69 15.81
C ARG A 827 -16.67 57.51 14.71
N ILE A 828 -15.43 57.92 14.97
CA ILE A 828 -14.29 57.80 14.06
C ILE A 828 -13.68 56.40 14.16
N THR A 829 -13.62 55.82 15.37
CA THR A 829 -13.25 54.42 15.60
C THR A 829 -14.10 53.45 14.76
N ASN A 830 -15.42 53.62 14.78
CA ASN A 830 -16.33 52.77 14.00
C ASN A 830 -16.21 53.04 12.50
N MET A 831 -15.91 54.28 12.09
CA MET A 831 -15.64 54.62 10.69
C MET A 831 -14.33 53.99 10.19
N GLU A 832 -13.28 53.95 11.01
CA GLU A 832 -12.07 53.19 10.68
C GLU A 832 -12.41 51.71 10.56
N ALA A 833 -13.16 51.11 11.49
CA ALA A 833 -13.51 49.69 11.45
C ALA A 833 -14.24 49.32 10.14
N THR A 834 -15.26 50.09 9.74
CA THR A 834 -15.96 49.89 8.45
C THR A 834 -15.01 50.02 7.25
N LEU A 835 -14.08 50.98 7.27
CA LEU A 835 -13.08 51.16 6.21
C LEU A 835 -12.05 50.03 6.18
N ARG A 836 -11.64 49.49 7.34
CA ARG A 836 -10.71 48.34 7.41
C ARG A 836 -11.36 47.05 6.93
N GLU A 837 -12.65 46.84 7.23
CA GLU A 837 -13.40 45.69 6.71
C GLU A 837 -13.49 45.73 5.17
N ALA A 838 -13.76 46.91 4.59
CA ALA A 838 -13.69 47.12 3.15
C ALA A 838 -12.27 46.91 2.59
N GLN A 839 -11.26 47.55 3.20
CA GLN A 839 -9.84 47.44 2.81
C GLN A 839 -9.35 45.98 2.83
N ALA A 840 -9.81 45.18 3.80
CA ALA A 840 -9.49 43.76 3.92
C ALA A 840 -10.18 42.92 2.83
N ASN A 841 -11.47 43.15 2.56
CA ASN A 841 -12.19 42.45 1.49
C ASN A 841 -11.62 42.76 0.10
N ASP A 842 -11.35 44.03 -0.20
CA ASP A 842 -10.71 44.45 -1.46
C ASP A 842 -9.28 43.90 -1.59
N ALA A 843 -8.55 43.77 -0.47
CA ALA A 843 -7.23 43.13 -0.46
C ALA A 843 -7.31 41.63 -0.82
N ILE A 844 -8.25 40.87 -0.24
CA ILE A 844 -8.50 39.47 -0.64
C ILE A 844 -8.91 39.39 -2.12
N GLY A 845 -9.78 40.31 -2.56
CA GLY A 845 -10.21 40.44 -3.95
C GLY A 845 -9.03 40.63 -4.92
N GLU A 846 -8.09 41.52 -4.62
CA GLU A 846 -6.88 41.74 -5.44
C GLU A 846 -5.91 40.54 -5.37
N ILE A 847 -5.73 39.87 -4.22
CA ILE A 847 -4.95 38.62 -4.15
C ILE A 847 -5.53 37.58 -5.12
N CYS A 848 -6.86 37.39 -5.07
CA CYS A 848 -7.56 36.45 -5.95
C CYS A 848 -7.50 36.87 -7.42
N ARG A 849 -7.72 38.15 -7.73
CA ARG A 849 -7.63 38.73 -9.10
C ARG A 849 -6.24 38.49 -9.68
N VAL A 850 -5.18 38.83 -8.94
CA VAL A 850 -3.80 38.72 -9.42
C VAL A 850 -3.33 37.27 -9.47
N ARG A 851 -3.78 36.38 -8.56
CA ARG A 851 -3.54 34.92 -8.69
C ARG A 851 -4.19 34.35 -9.95
N ARG A 852 -5.42 34.73 -10.32
CA ARG A 852 -6.06 34.33 -11.59
C ARG A 852 -5.23 34.79 -12.80
N ILE A 853 -4.76 36.05 -12.80
CA ILE A 853 -3.88 36.57 -13.86
C ILE A 853 -2.56 35.78 -13.92
N LEU A 854 -1.99 35.40 -12.78
CA LEU A 854 -0.77 34.59 -12.70
C LEU A 854 -0.97 33.20 -13.33
N THR A 855 -2.08 32.52 -13.02
CA THR A 855 -2.45 31.24 -13.64
C THR A 855 -2.55 31.36 -15.16
N ASN A 856 -3.24 32.39 -15.66
CA ASN A 856 -3.36 32.63 -17.10
C ASN A 856 -2.00 32.91 -17.76
N VAL A 857 -1.10 33.64 -17.09
CA VAL A 857 0.29 33.86 -17.56
C VAL A 857 1.10 32.55 -17.54
N THR A 858 0.89 31.65 -16.57
CA THR A 858 1.50 30.31 -16.55
C THR A 858 1.02 29.44 -17.71
N THR A 859 -0.29 29.40 -17.97
CA THR A 859 -0.86 28.66 -19.10
C THR A 859 -0.40 29.25 -20.44
N PHE A 860 -0.42 30.57 -20.60
CA PHE A 860 0.10 31.26 -21.78
C PHE A 860 1.59 30.93 -22.03
N LYS A 861 2.44 30.97 -20.99
CA LYS A 861 3.86 30.61 -21.07
C LYS A 861 4.05 29.15 -21.50
N ARG A 862 3.27 28.22 -20.91
CA ARG A 862 3.35 26.77 -21.20
C ARG A 862 3.04 26.46 -22.66
N TYR A 863 2.03 27.10 -23.23
CA TYR A 863 1.63 26.86 -24.62
C TYR A 863 2.44 27.65 -25.66
N ASN A 864 2.65 28.96 -25.44
CA ASN A 864 3.12 29.85 -26.51
C ASN A 864 4.64 30.08 -26.52
N LEU A 865 5.36 29.65 -25.47
CA LEU A 865 6.80 29.93 -25.32
C LEU A 865 7.67 28.72 -24.98
N ALA A 866 7.11 27.51 -25.04
CA ALA A 866 7.89 26.28 -25.01
C ALA A 866 8.78 26.21 -26.28
N GLY A 867 10.07 26.51 -26.12
CA GLY A 867 11.04 26.60 -27.22
C GLY A 867 11.44 28.02 -27.65
N GLU A 868 10.81 29.08 -27.11
CA GLU A 868 11.22 30.46 -27.43
C GLU A 868 12.51 30.90 -26.69
N GLY A 869 13.36 31.63 -27.41
CA GLY A 869 14.67 32.07 -26.92
C GLY A 869 14.63 33.02 -25.72
N ASN A 870 15.75 33.06 -24.99
CA ASN A 870 15.94 33.72 -23.67
C ASN A 870 15.25 35.08 -23.50
N LYS A 871 15.23 35.94 -24.54
CA LYS A 871 14.64 37.28 -24.49
C LYS A 871 13.14 37.29 -24.14
N ALA A 872 12.39 36.29 -24.58
CA ALA A 872 10.96 36.17 -24.29
C ALA A 872 10.73 35.60 -22.88
N ASN A 873 11.47 34.55 -22.52
CA ASN A 873 11.47 33.97 -21.17
C ASN A 873 11.83 35.00 -20.08
N THR A 874 12.85 35.86 -20.27
CA THR A 874 13.20 36.95 -19.33
C THR A 874 12.09 37.99 -19.19
N ARG A 875 11.41 38.35 -20.29
CA ARG A 875 10.27 39.29 -20.28
C ARG A 875 9.06 38.74 -19.52
N ILE A 876 8.85 37.43 -19.56
CA ILE A 876 7.80 36.77 -18.76
C ILE A 876 8.20 36.67 -17.30
N ARG A 877 9.46 36.35 -16.98
CA ARG A 877 9.95 36.37 -15.59
C ARG A 877 9.70 37.74 -14.93
N SER A 878 10.01 38.84 -15.61
CA SER A 878 9.70 40.19 -15.11
C SER A 878 8.21 40.59 -15.13
N LEU A 879 7.31 39.74 -15.64
CA LEU A 879 5.87 39.83 -15.39
C LEU A 879 5.47 39.03 -14.14
N TYR A 880 5.96 37.79 -13.98
CA TYR A 880 5.81 37.02 -12.74
C TYR A 880 6.28 37.82 -11.52
N ASP A 881 7.48 38.39 -11.56
CA ASP A 881 8.07 39.14 -10.45
C ASP A 881 7.19 40.34 -10.04
N ARG A 882 6.49 40.97 -11.01
CA ARG A 882 5.56 42.09 -10.75
C ARG A 882 4.20 41.62 -10.23
N LEU A 883 3.66 40.52 -10.75
CA LEU A 883 2.40 39.94 -10.27
C LEU A 883 2.58 39.39 -8.84
N GLN A 884 3.70 38.74 -8.54
CA GLN A 884 4.04 38.27 -7.20
C GLN A 884 4.22 39.43 -6.21
N GLN A 885 4.80 40.56 -6.65
CA GLN A 885 4.84 41.79 -5.84
C GLN A 885 3.46 42.41 -5.61
N LYS A 886 2.55 42.38 -6.59
CA LYS A 886 1.14 42.78 -6.38
C LYS A 886 0.46 41.90 -5.32
N ILE A 887 0.58 40.57 -5.46
CA ILE A 887 0.04 39.60 -4.49
C ILE A 887 0.57 39.87 -3.08
N GLN A 888 1.88 40.07 -2.93
CA GLN A 888 2.49 40.35 -1.62
C GLN A 888 1.96 41.65 -1.00
N ARG A 889 1.88 42.76 -1.76
CA ARG A 889 1.33 44.03 -1.26
C ARG A 889 -0.12 43.91 -0.81
N ALA A 890 -0.95 43.19 -1.57
CA ALA A 890 -2.33 42.95 -1.18
C ALA A 890 -2.42 42.07 0.09
N ALA A 891 -1.55 41.07 0.23
CA ALA A 891 -1.44 40.27 1.45
C ALA A 891 -0.97 41.07 2.67
N ASP A 892 -0.07 42.03 2.50
CA ASP A 892 0.41 42.88 3.60
C ASP A 892 -0.63 43.95 3.97
N ARG A 893 -1.28 44.61 2.99
CA ARG A 893 -2.48 45.46 3.20
C ARG A 893 -3.54 44.72 4.01
N TYR A 894 -3.84 43.47 3.66
CA TYR A 894 -4.79 42.64 4.41
C TYR A 894 -4.37 42.44 5.87
N ARG A 895 -3.09 42.10 6.12
CA ARG A 895 -2.55 41.89 7.47
C ARG A 895 -2.64 43.17 8.32
N VAL A 896 -2.33 44.33 7.75
CA VAL A 896 -2.48 45.62 8.43
C VAL A 896 -3.95 45.91 8.75
N ALA A 897 -4.85 45.76 7.77
CA ALA A 897 -6.28 45.98 7.98
C ALA A 897 -6.89 45.04 9.03
N ARG A 898 -6.55 43.74 9.02
CA ARG A 898 -7.00 42.78 10.03
C ARG A 898 -6.41 43.07 11.42
N LYS A 899 -5.15 43.51 11.51
CA LYS A 899 -4.55 43.93 12.79
C LYS A 899 -5.29 45.15 13.36
N ALA A 900 -5.64 46.12 12.52
CA ALA A 900 -6.44 47.27 12.95
C ALA A 900 -7.87 46.84 13.38
N LEU A 901 -8.52 45.93 12.66
CA LEU A 901 -9.83 45.38 13.06
C LEU A 901 -9.80 44.68 14.42
N LEU A 902 -8.76 43.89 14.72
CA LEU A 902 -8.57 43.24 16.03
C LEU A 902 -8.47 44.26 17.18
N GLU A 903 -7.94 45.46 16.95
CA GLU A 903 -7.91 46.54 17.94
C GLU A 903 -9.24 47.31 18.02
N LEU A 904 -9.90 47.55 16.88
CA LEU A 904 -11.09 48.38 16.79
C LEU A 904 -12.35 47.65 17.26
N ASP A 905 -12.56 46.41 16.79
CA ASP A 905 -13.71 45.57 17.11
C ASP A 905 -13.32 44.08 17.17
N PRO A 906 -12.66 43.62 18.27
CA PRO A 906 -12.22 42.24 18.45
C PRO A 906 -13.34 41.19 18.53
N LYS A 907 -14.62 41.59 18.45
CA LYS A 907 -15.79 40.68 18.49
C LYS A 907 -16.77 40.90 17.33
N GLY A 908 -16.36 41.64 16.31
CA GLY A 908 -17.21 41.95 15.17
C GLY A 908 -17.54 40.74 14.30
N ALA A 909 -18.66 40.83 13.58
CA ALA A 909 -19.12 39.76 12.67
C ALA A 909 -18.07 39.40 11.59
N TRP A 910 -17.24 40.38 11.20
CA TRP A 910 -16.12 40.23 10.28
C TRP A 910 -15.14 39.11 10.67
N THR A 911 -15.04 38.77 11.96
CA THR A 911 -14.14 37.71 12.47
C THR A 911 -14.45 36.31 11.92
N ALA A 912 -15.67 36.07 11.42
CA ALA A 912 -16.08 34.80 10.82
C ALA A 912 -15.61 34.62 9.37
N ASP A 913 -15.49 35.72 8.60
CA ASP A 913 -15.17 35.70 7.16
C ASP A 913 -13.72 36.16 6.87
N LEU A 914 -13.06 36.89 7.78
CA LEU A 914 -11.70 37.45 7.60
C LEU A 914 -10.66 36.78 8.54
N LEU A 915 -10.18 35.61 8.11
CA LEU A 915 -9.26 34.76 8.88
C LEU A 915 -7.79 35.21 8.79
N GLU A 916 -6.88 34.51 9.48
CA GLU A 916 -5.44 34.81 9.45
C GLU A 916 -4.83 34.50 8.06
N LEU A 917 -3.99 35.39 7.53
CA LEU A 917 -3.37 35.23 6.21
C LEU A 917 -1.90 34.77 6.30
N GLU A 918 -1.74 33.49 6.62
CA GLU A 918 -0.49 32.75 6.44
C GLU A 918 -0.05 32.68 4.96
N PRO A 919 1.24 32.46 4.66
CA PRO A 919 1.73 32.28 3.30
C PRO A 919 1.02 31.15 2.54
N LYS A 920 0.68 30.05 3.21
CA LYS A 920 -0.01 28.89 2.58
C LYS A 920 -1.44 29.19 2.13
N HIS A 921 -2.07 30.23 2.67
CA HIS A 921 -3.38 30.70 2.20
C HIS A 921 -3.32 31.45 0.86
N ILE A 922 -2.15 31.91 0.45
CA ILE A 922 -1.95 32.67 -0.79
C ILE A 922 -1.78 31.73 -2.00
N GLY A 923 -2.51 30.61 -2.02
CA GLY A 923 -2.48 29.57 -3.05
C GLY A 923 -3.22 29.93 -4.35
N GLY A 924 -3.07 29.08 -5.36
CA GLY A 924 -3.94 29.11 -6.55
C GLY A 924 -5.19 28.24 -6.32
N PRO A 925 -6.18 28.23 -7.22
CA PRO A 925 -7.34 27.35 -7.06
C PRO A 925 -7.08 25.91 -7.59
N GLY A 926 -5.84 25.40 -7.52
CA GLY A 926 -5.46 24.13 -8.16
C GLY A 926 -4.03 23.64 -7.91
N LYS A 927 -3.49 22.86 -8.86
CA LYS A 927 -2.27 22.00 -8.79
C LYS A 927 -0.92 22.64 -8.35
N GLU A 928 -0.88 23.90 -7.93
CA GLU A 928 0.33 24.54 -7.36
C GLU A 928 0.41 24.40 -5.82
N ASP A 929 -0.71 24.08 -5.16
CA ASP A 929 -0.77 24.04 -3.70
C ASP A 929 -0.08 22.78 -3.13
N ARG A 930 0.59 22.98 -1.99
CA ARG A 930 1.31 21.97 -1.22
C ARG A 930 0.74 21.89 0.20
N ASP A 931 0.87 20.71 0.82
CA ASP A 931 0.61 20.53 2.24
C ASP A 931 1.74 21.11 3.11
N ASP A 932 1.61 20.99 4.44
CA ASP A 932 2.54 21.58 5.41
C ASP A 932 3.94 20.92 5.41
N GLU A 933 4.07 19.72 4.83
CA GLU A 933 5.35 19.04 4.56
C GLU A 933 5.98 19.50 3.22
N GLY A 934 5.21 20.18 2.38
CA GLY A 934 5.63 20.63 1.05
C GLY A 934 5.31 19.64 -0.07
N ASN A 935 4.57 18.57 0.18
CA ASN A 935 4.15 17.58 -0.81
C ASN A 935 2.95 18.08 -1.65
N LEU A 936 2.73 17.49 -2.83
CA LEU A 936 1.63 17.91 -3.72
C LEU A 936 0.29 17.33 -3.24
N VAL A 937 -0.66 18.22 -2.88
CA VAL A 937 -1.95 17.81 -2.31
C VAL A 937 -2.70 16.87 -3.24
N SER A 938 -3.06 15.68 -2.72
CA SER A 938 -3.75 14.64 -3.50
C SER A 938 -5.01 15.16 -4.17
N HIS A 939 -5.17 14.85 -5.47
CA HIS A 939 -6.13 15.50 -6.36
C HIS A 939 -7.61 15.38 -5.93
N GLY A 940 -7.93 14.38 -5.10
CA GLY A 940 -9.25 14.13 -4.52
C GLY A 940 -9.42 14.55 -3.04
N ASN A 941 -8.36 15.03 -2.39
CA ASN A 941 -8.38 15.60 -1.04
C ASN A 941 -8.28 17.14 -1.06
N TYR A 942 -8.15 17.75 -2.24
CA TYR A 942 -7.96 19.18 -2.43
C TYR A 942 -9.13 20.04 -1.90
N VAL A 943 -8.83 20.91 -0.94
CA VAL A 943 -9.71 21.95 -0.37
C VAL A 943 -9.22 23.31 -0.87
N PHE A 944 -10.13 24.22 -1.21
CA PHE A 944 -9.73 25.59 -1.59
C PHE A 944 -9.27 26.37 -0.35
N SER A 945 -8.24 27.22 -0.48
CA SER A 945 -7.93 28.17 0.58
C SER A 945 -9.10 29.12 0.84
N TRP A 946 -9.32 29.50 2.10
CA TRP A 946 -10.48 30.29 2.54
C TRP A 946 -10.66 31.60 1.77
N ILE A 947 -9.58 32.20 1.25
CA ILE A 947 -9.62 33.41 0.42
C ILE A 947 -10.46 33.26 -0.86
N TRP A 948 -10.63 32.04 -1.38
CA TRP A 948 -11.39 31.77 -2.60
C TRP A 948 -12.91 31.65 -2.37
N VAL A 949 -13.32 31.47 -1.10
CA VAL A 949 -14.70 31.23 -0.64
C VAL A 949 -15.25 32.30 0.33
N ALA A 950 -14.41 33.24 0.78
CA ALA A 950 -14.81 34.35 1.63
C ALA A 950 -15.87 35.26 0.94
N LYS A 951 -16.97 35.53 1.63
CA LYS A 951 -18.20 36.08 1.02
C LYS A 951 -18.07 37.51 0.47
N GLY A 952 -17.24 38.35 1.08
CA GLY A 952 -17.04 39.74 0.64
C GLY A 952 -16.01 39.95 -0.46
N ALA A 953 -15.20 38.94 -0.80
CA ALA A 953 -14.07 39.07 -1.74
C ALA A 953 -14.45 39.19 -3.23
N ARG A 954 -15.74 39.33 -3.58
CA ARG A 954 -16.27 39.39 -4.96
C ARG A 954 -17.44 40.36 -5.17
N THR A 955 -17.70 41.27 -4.23
CA THR A 955 -18.87 42.19 -4.29
C THR A 955 -18.53 43.59 -4.82
N THR A 956 -17.27 44.01 -4.80
CA THR A 956 -16.81 45.31 -5.28
C THR A 956 -16.42 45.26 -6.77
N HIS A 957 -17.11 46.05 -7.59
CA HIS A 957 -16.93 46.22 -9.05
C HIS A 957 -17.14 44.97 -9.94
N ARG A 958 -18.40 44.71 -10.31
CA ARG A 958 -18.76 43.76 -11.39
C ARG A 958 -18.87 44.44 -12.76
N ASP A 959 -17.80 44.36 -13.55
CA ASP A 959 -17.78 44.76 -14.95
C ASP A 959 -18.03 43.56 -15.89
N ASN A 960 -18.24 43.82 -17.19
CA ASN A 960 -18.32 42.79 -18.25
C ASN A 960 -17.10 41.84 -18.31
N VAL A 961 -16.00 42.19 -17.64
CA VAL A 961 -14.80 41.34 -17.49
C VAL A 961 -15.10 40.07 -16.69
N ASP A 962 -15.98 40.14 -15.68
CA ASP A 962 -16.25 39.02 -14.77
C ASP A 962 -16.86 37.81 -15.49
N ALA A 963 -17.67 38.03 -16.52
CA ALA A 963 -18.25 36.94 -17.31
C ALA A 963 -17.19 36.09 -18.06
N GLN A 964 -16.04 36.67 -18.43
CA GLN A 964 -14.89 35.92 -18.93
C GLN A 964 -14.07 35.30 -17.78
N VAL A 965 -13.98 35.98 -16.63
CA VAL A 965 -13.19 35.50 -15.48
C VAL A 965 -13.84 34.28 -14.81
N ASP A 966 -15.17 34.26 -14.69
CA ASP A 966 -15.92 33.11 -14.19
C ASP A 966 -15.72 31.88 -15.09
N GLU A 967 -15.81 32.04 -16.41
CA GLU A 967 -15.68 30.92 -17.36
C GLU A 967 -14.27 30.27 -17.34
N ASN A 968 -13.24 30.98 -16.87
CA ASN A 968 -11.92 30.41 -16.57
C ASN A 968 -11.93 29.53 -15.30
N LEU A 969 -12.80 29.80 -14.32
CA LEU A 969 -12.97 29.01 -13.10
C LEU A 969 -13.91 27.81 -13.28
N ARG A 970 -14.66 27.73 -14.39
CA ARG A 970 -15.50 26.58 -14.79
C ARG A 970 -14.82 25.22 -14.55
N VAL A 971 -13.54 25.11 -14.91
CA VAL A 971 -12.78 23.86 -14.83
C VAL A 971 -12.57 23.41 -13.38
N GLU A 972 -12.25 24.33 -12.46
CA GLU A 972 -12.08 24.01 -11.04
C GLU A 972 -13.43 23.90 -10.29
N TRP A 973 -14.49 24.59 -10.77
CA TRP A 973 -15.86 24.30 -10.35
C TRP A 973 -16.28 22.88 -10.75
N ALA A 974 -16.02 22.45 -11.98
CA ALA A 974 -16.33 21.10 -12.45
C ALA A 974 -15.51 20.03 -11.69
N LYS A 975 -14.22 20.27 -11.44
CA LYS A 975 -13.37 19.40 -10.63
C LYS A 975 -13.82 19.31 -9.17
N SER A 976 -14.20 20.44 -8.54
CA SER A 976 -14.71 20.44 -7.15
C SER A 976 -16.07 19.77 -7.02
N ARG A 977 -17.00 19.99 -7.96
CA ARG A 977 -18.26 19.24 -8.07
C ARG A 977 -18.00 17.74 -8.18
N ALA A 978 -17.07 17.33 -9.04
CA ALA A 978 -16.66 15.94 -9.16
C ALA A 978 -16.06 15.39 -7.85
N ARG A 979 -15.16 16.12 -7.18
CA ARG A 979 -14.61 15.73 -5.85
C ARG A 979 -15.71 15.45 -4.83
N ALA A 980 -16.67 16.36 -4.67
CA ALA A 980 -17.79 16.20 -3.74
C ALA A 980 -18.67 14.98 -4.10
N MET A 981 -19.05 14.84 -5.38
CA MET A 981 -19.83 13.68 -5.84
C MET A 981 -19.09 12.36 -5.62
N ARG A 982 -17.77 12.28 -5.92
CA ARG A 982 -16.98 11.07 -5.70
C ARG A 982 -16.89 10.66 -4.22
N TRP A 983 -16.87 11.59 -3.28
CA TRP A 983 -16.92 11.23 -1.85
C TRP A 983 -18.33 10.83 -1.37
N SER A 984 -19.38 11.44 -1.90
CA SER A 984 -20.77 11.04 -1.62
C SER A 984 -21.10 9.65 -2.19
N GLU A 985 -20.60 9.34 -3.38
CA GLU A 985 -20.65 7.99 -3.98
C GLU A 985 -19.85 6.98 -3.16
N GLU A 986 -18.68 7.35 -2.63
CA GLU A 986 -17.79 6.44 -1.88
C GLU A 986 -18.44 5.93 -0.60
N VAL A 987 -19.14 6.79 0.15
CA VAL A 987 -19.88 6.35 1.34
C VAL A 987 -20.91 5.28 0.98
N GLN A 988 -21.69 5.50 -0.08
CA GLN A 988 -22.73 4.57 -0.53
C GLN A 988 -22.14 3.26 -1.10
N LEU A 989 -21.04 3.35 -1.86
CA LEU A 989 -20.32 2.20 -2.38
C LEU A 989 -19.76 1.33 -1.25
N LEU A 990 -19.10 1.94 -0.25
CA LEU A 990 -18.56 1.21 0.89
C LEU A 990 -19.67 0.54 1.72
N GLN A 991 -20.81 1.21 1.95
CA GLN A 991 -21.97 0.60 2.61
C GLN A 991 -22.49 -0.63 1.86
N GLU A 992 -22.59 -0.55 0.53
CA GLU A 992 -23.03 -1.67 -0.31
C GLU A 992 -21.97 -2.78 -0.43
N GLU A 993 -20.68 -2.45 -0.47
CA GLU A 993 -19.59 -3.43 -0.42
C GLU A 993 -19.62 -4.21 0.89
N MET A 994 -19.78 -3.53 2.03
CA MET A 994 -19.98 -4.17 3.33
C MET A 994 -21.24 -5.05 3.36
N ARG A 995 -22.40 -4.55 2.88
CA ARG A 995 -23.64 -5.34 2.79
C ARG A 995 -23.47 -6.59 1.91
N ARG A 996 -22.82 -6.44 0.75
CA ARG A 996 -22.55 -7.54 -0.19
C ARG A 996 -21.69 -8.63 0.41
N VAL A 997 -20.67 -8.28 1.21
CA VAL A 997 -19.87 -9.29 1.94
C VAL A 997 -20.75 -10.11 2.88
N VAL A 998 -21.61 -9.47 3.68
CA VAL A 998 -22.48 -10.19 4.63
C VAL A 998 -23.41 -11.15 3.91
N VAL A 999 -24.11 -10.69 2.88
CA VAL A 999 -25.06 -11.55 2.13
C VAL A 999 -24.32 -12.66 1.37
N TYR A 1000 -23.14 -12.38 0.80
CA TYR A 1000 -22.30 -13.41 0.18
C TYR A 1000 -21.84 -14.47 1.20
N LEU A 1001 -21.48 -14.08 2.43
CA LEU A 1001 -21.06 -15.03 3.47
C LEU A 1001 -22.22 -15.94 3.91
N PHE A 1002 -23.42 -15.38 4.14
CA PHE A 1002 -24.63 -16.20 4.37
C PHE A 1002 -24.87 -17.17 3.20
N TRP A 1003 -24.95 -16.66 1.96
CA TRP A 1003 -25.12 -17.46 0.77
C TRP A 1003 -24.06 -18.57 0.64
N LYS A 1004 -22.79 -18.26 0.94
CA LYS A 1004 -21.69 -19.24 0.82
C LYS A 1004 -21.73 -20.29 1.93
N ALA A 1005 -22.18 -19.95 3.12
CA ALA A 1005 -22.40 -20.91 4.20
C ALA A 1005 -23.55 -21.87 3.88
N ASP A 1006 -24.66 -21.36 3.36
CA ASP A 1006 -25.83 -22.16 3.02
C ASP A 1006 -25.59 -23.00 1.75
N TRP A 1007 -24.79 -22.49 0.81
CA TRP A 1007 -24.23 -23.25 -0.31
C TRP A 1007 -23.36 -24.42 0.17
N TRP A 1008 -22.53 -24.23 1.20
CA TRP A 1008 -21.76 -25.32 1.82
C TRP A 1008 -22.64 -26.33 2.54
N GLU A 1009 -23.64 -25.87 3.28
CA GLU A 1009 -24.60 -26.74 3.97
C GLU A 1009 -25.37 -27.63 2.97
N ALA A 1010 -25.80 -27.05 1.84
CA ALA A 1010 -26.42 -27.78 0.74
C ALA A 1010 -25.51 -28.85 0.09
N LYS A 1011 -24.18 -28.75 0.20
CA LYS A 1011 -23.26 -29.81 -0.28
C LYS A 1011 -23.33 -31.11 0.52
N LYS A 1012 -23.91 -31.11 1.73
CA LYS A 1012 -24.18 -32.35 2.49
C LYS A 1012 -25.23 -33.21 1.80
N ALA A 1013 -26.25 -32.58 1.20
CA ALA A 1013 -27.33 -33.25 0.48
C ALA A 1013 -26.97 -33.64 -0.97
N ALA A 1014 -25.68 -33.62 -1.34
CA ALA A 1014 -25.24 -34.00 -2.67
C ALA A 1014 -25.32 -35.52 -2.86
N ASN A 1015 -26.35 -35.98 -3.58
CA ASN A 1015 -26.56 -37.39 -3.92
C ASN A 1015 -25.40 -37.97 -4.73
N LYS A 1016 -24.41 -38.55 -4.04
CA LYS A 1016 -23.22 -39.14 -4.64
C LYS A 1016 -22.95 -40.53 -4.08
N THR A 1017 -22.83 -41.53 -4.96
CA THR A 1017 -22.59 -42.92 -4.57
C THR A 1017 -21.12 -43.12 -4.18
N VAL A 1018 -20.79 -42.88 -2.92
CA VAL A 1018 -19.47 -43.13 -2.32
C VAL A 1018 -19.55 -44.02 -1.07
N PRO A 1019 -18.47 -44.73 -0.71
CA PRO A 1019 -18.33 -45.40 0.58
C PRO A 1019 -18.69 -44.49 1.78
N ARG A 1020 -19.28 -45.07 2.84
CA ARG A 1020 -19.85 -44.32 3.97
C ARG A 1020 -18.79 -43.52 4.76
N ASP A 1021 -17.56 -44.01 4.86
CA ASP A 1021 -16.43 -43.30 5.44
C ASP A 1021 -16.07 -42.03 4.65
N ILE A 1022 -16.11 -42.12 3.31
CA ILE A 1022 -15.91 -40.96 2.43
C ILE A 1022 -17.08 -39.98 2.55
N GLN A 1023 -18.33 -40.45 2.62
CA GLN A 1023 -19.49 -39.58 2.82
C GLN A 1023 -19.39 -38.81 4.15
N LEU A 1024 -19.04 -39.48 5.25
CA LEU A 1024 -18.82 -38.81 6.55
C LEU A 1024 -17.73 -37.73 6.47
N GLY A 1025 -16.67 -37.96 5.68
CA GLY A 1025 -15.64 -36.96 5.39
C GLY A 1025 -16.14 -35.77 4.56
N LEU A 1026 -17.03 -36.01 3.59
CA LEU A 1026 -17.70 -34.97 2.79
C LEU A 1026 -18.66 -34.14 3.66
N ASP A 1027 -19.52 -34.80 4.44
CA ASP A 1027 -20.49 -34.20 5.36
C ASP A 1027 -19.79 -33.32 6.39
N GLY A 1028 -18.74 -33.86 7.03
CA GLY A 1028 -17.94 -33.17 8.05
C GLY A 1028 -17.13 -32.00 7.50
N TYR A 1029 -16.57 -32.11 6.29
CA TYR A 1029 -15.89 -30.97 5.68
C TYR A 1029 -16.87 -29.87 5.26
N ALA A 1030 -18.02 -30.21 4.69
CA ALA A 1030 -19.09 -29.26 4.37
C ALA A 1030 -19.59 -28.54 5.63
N ALA A 1031 -19.85 -29.29 6.72
CA ALA A 1031 -20.20 -28.73 8.03
C ALA A 1031 -19.13 -27.76 8.56
N LYS A 1032 -17.85 -28.16 8.50
CA LYS A 1032 -16.74 -27.30 8.92
C LYS A 1032 -16.68 -26.01 8.10
N GLN A 1033 -16.83 -26.07 6.78
CA GLN A 1033 -16.80 -24.87 5.94
C GLN A 1033 -18.01 -23.97 6.16
N ALA A 1034 -19.23 -24.52 6.28
CA ALA A 1034 -20.43 -23.74 6.61
C ALA A 1034 -20.28 -23.03 7.97
N CYS A 1035 -19.74 -23.73 8.98
CA CYS A 1035 -19.44 -23.15 10.29
C CYS A 1035 -18.37 -22.05 10.20
N SER A 1036 -17.22 -22.30 9.57
CA SER A 1036 -16.14 -21.31 9.42
C SER A 1036 -16.53 -20.07 8.60
N VAL A 1037 -17.53 -20.17 7.72
CA VAL A 1037 -18.09 -18.99 7.03
C VAL A 1037 -19.10 -18.26 7.92
N ARG A 1038 -19.89 -18.98 8.72
CA ARG A 1038 -20.84 -18.37 9.69
C ARG A 1038 -20.14 -17.67 10.85
N THR A 1039 -18.97 -18.11 11.31
CA THR A 1039 -18.20 -17.39 12.36
C THR A 1039 -17.70 -16.01 11.90
N TRP A 1040 -17.64 -15.74 10.60
CA TRP A 1040 -17.29 -14.42 10.05
C TRP A 1040 -18.49 -13.44 10.07
N VAL A 1041 -19.72 -13.94 10.25
CA VAL A 1041 -20.95 -13.11 10.23
C VAL A 1041 -21.06 -12.21 11.47
N PRO A 1042 -20.88 -12.67 12.72
CA PRO A 1042 -20.89 -11.79 13.91
C PRO A 1042 -19.87 -10.65 13.84
N TRP A 1043 -18.76 -10.83 13.12
CA TRP A 1043 -17.78 -9.75 12.92
C TRP A 1043 -18.38 -8.60 12.10
N ALA A 1044 -19.31 -8.87 11.18
CA ALA A 1044 -19.95 -7.81 10.40
C ALA A 1044 -20.97 -6.99 11.21
N ASP A 1045 -21.63 -7.56 12.21
CA ASP A 1045 -22.42 -6.76 13.15
C ASP A 1045 -21.51 -5.91 14.06
N LYS A 1046 -20.28 -6.36 14.41
CA LYS A 1046 -19.25 -5.46 14.98
C LYS A 1046 -18.88 -4.33 14.02
N TRP A 1047 -18.73 -4.59 12.70
CA TRP A 1047 -18.47 -3.51 11.72
C TRP A 1047 -19.58 -2.47 11.73
N TRP A 1048 -20.86 -2.90 11.72
CA TRP A 1048 -21.98 -1.97 11.75
C TRP A 1048 -22.14 -1.23 13.08
N ALA A 1049 -21.80 -1.86 14.22
CA ALA A 1049 -21.79 -1.20 15.53
C ALA A 1049 -20.81 -0.01 15.58
N GLU A 1050 -19.61 -0.15 15.01
CA GLU A 1050 -18.62 0.93 14.90
C GLU A 1050 -19.06 2.12 14.01
N ILE A 1051 -20.08 1.92 13.16
CA ILE A 1051 -20.49 2.89 12.11
C ILE A 1051 -21.87 3.50 12.39
N ALA A 1052 -22.72 2.80 13.15
CA ALA A 1052 -24.09 3.21 13.48
C ALA A 1052 -24.24 4.66 13.99
N PRO A 1053 -23.30 5.26 14.75
CA PRO A 1053 -23.38 6.68 15.15
C PRO A 1053 -23.23 7.67 13.98
N THR A 1054 -22.74 7.23 12.82
CA THR A 1054 -22.30 8.08 11.71
C THR A 1054 -23.04 7.86 10.39
N VAL A 1055 -23.57 6.66 10.14
CA VAL A 1055 -24.34 6.35 8.92
C VAL A 1055 -25.48 5.37 9.24
N PRO A 1056 -26.72 5.61 8.77
CA PRO A 1056 -27.83 4.68 8.97
C PRO A 1056 -27.53 3.28 8.39
N LYS A 1057 -27.92 2.21 9.13
CA LYS A 1057 -27.82 0.82 8.66
C LYS A 1057 -28.64 0.68 7.37
N PRO A 1058 -28.06 0.18 6.24
CA PRO A 1058 -28.73 0.18 4.95
C PRO A 1058 -30.02 -0.66 4.98
N ARG A 1059 -31.08 -0.19 4.31
CA ARG A 1059 -32.47 -0.67 4.44
C ARG A 1059 -32.76 -2.02 3.73
N THR A 1060 -31.83 -2.97 3.78
CA THR A 1060 -32.00 -4.35 3.30
C THR A 1060 -31.16 -5.31 4.15
N ALA A 1061 -31.70 -5.64 5.33
CA ALA A 1061 -31.34 -6.83 6.08
C ALA A 1061 -32.56 -7.31 6.88
N ALA A 1062 -33.53 -7.91 6.20
CA ALA A 1062 -34.28 -8.99 6.84
C ALA A 1062 -33.25 -10.10 7.07
N GLN A 1063 -32.65 -10.14 8.26
CA GLN A 1063 -31.71 -11.19 8.62
C GLN A 1063 -32.42 -12.54 8.42
N PRO A 1064 -31.83 -13.50 7.68
CA PRO A 1064 -32.26 -14.88 7.77
C PRO A 1064 -32.23 -15.25 9.25
N LYS A 1065 -33.37 -15.66 9.81
CA LYS A 1065 -33.45 -15.95 11.25
C LYS A 1065 -32.37 -16.96 11.59
N LEU A 1066 -31.56 -16.67 12.60
CA LEU A 1066 -30.59 -17.60 13.17
C LEU A 1066 -31.34 -18.77 13.82
N THR A 1067 -31.73 -19.75 13.00
CA THR A 1067 -32.05 -21.09 13.48
C THR A 1067 -30.73 -21.72 13.93
N GLY A 1068 -30.35 -21.47 15.18
CA GLY A 1068 -29.31 -22.24 15.85
C GLY A 1068 -29.65 -23.73 15.82
N PRO A 1069 -28.66 -24.62 15.99
CA PRO A 1069 -28.95 -26.03 16.18
C PRO A 1069 -29.87 -26.17 17.39
N ARG A 1070 -30.98 -26.91 17.24
CA ARG A 1070 -31.77 -27.31 18.40
C ARG A 1070 -30.91 -28.19 19.30
N SER A 1071 -30.80 -27.80 20.56
CA SER A 1071 -30.36 -28.67 21.64
C SER A 1071 -31.52 -29.60 22.02
N ASP A 1072 -31.82 -30.57 21.16
CA ASP A 1072 -32.80 -31.63 21.43
C ASP A 1072 -32.20 -32.63 22.46
N ALA A 1073 -32.00 -32.16 23.70
CA ALA A 1073 -31.23 -32.84 24.74
C ALA A 1073 -31.57 -32.42 26.18
N GLU A 1074 -32.84 -32.09 26.49
CA GLU A 1074 -33.27 -31.85 27.88
C GLU A 1074 -34.77 -32.13 28.07
N GLU A 1075 -35.14 -33.40 28.27
CA GLU A 1075 -36.49 -33.81 28.69
C GLU A 1075 -36.43 -35.16 29.46
N ALA A 1076 -36.15 -35.10 30.77
CA ALA A 1076 -36.33 -36.23 31.68
C ALA A 1076 -36.36 -35.80 33.17
N VAL A 1077 -37.36 -36.32 33.90
CA VAL A 1077 -37.57 -36.32 35.37
C VAL A 1077 -38.25 -35.08 35.97
N GLU A 1078 -39.44 -35.33 36.53
CA GLU A 1078 -40.29 -34.43 37.33
C GLU A 1078 -39.94 -34.54 38.83
N GLY A 1079 -40.23 -33.51 39.66
CA GLY A 1079 -39.92 -33.55 41.10
C GLY A 1079 -40.37 -32.35 41.96
N GLU A 1080 -41.66 -32.32 42.29
CA GLU A 1080 -42.35 -31.76 43.49
C GLU A 1080 -41.78 -30.56 44.30
N SER A 1081 -42.61 -29.48 44.43
CA SER A 1081 -42.87 -28.60 45.62
C SER A 1081 -41.70 -27.95 46.41
N SER A 1082 -41.73 -26.68 46.84
CA SER A 1082 -42.74 -26.01 47.69
C SER A 1082 -42.47 -24.49 47.85
N GLU A 1083 -43.28 -23.78 48.65
CA GLU A 1083 -43.27 -22.31 48.88
C GLU A 1083 -42.28 -21.84 49.97
N ALA A 1084 -41.78 -20.60 49.89
CA ALA A 1084 -41.40 -19.71 51.02
C ALA A 1084 -41.04 -18.28 50.53
N GLU A 1085 -40.96 -17.31 51.45
CA GLU A 1085 -40.90 -15.84 51.20
C GLU A 1085 -39.53 -15.20 51.57
N ASP A 1086 -39.37 -13.94 51.14
CA ASP A 1086 -38.41 -12.86 51.48
C ASP A 1086 -37.36 -13.02 52.61
N GLU A 1087 -36.12 -12.53 52.39
CA GLU A 1087 -35.60 -11.28 53.00
C GLU A 1087 -34.18 -10.91 52.43
N ASN A 1088 -33.41 -10.01 53.08
CA ASN A 1088 -32.58 -9.00 52.39
C ASN A 1088 -31.06 -8.95 52.76
N GLU A 1089 -30.29 -8.21 51.94
CA GLU A 1089 -28.98 -7.53 52.20
C GLU A 1089 -27.60 -8.27 52.26
N GLU A 1090 -26.64 -7.72 51.48
CA GLU A 1090 -25.15 -7.63 51.68
C GLU A 1090 -24.25 -8.91 51.72
N ASN A 1091 -22.96 -8.94 51.28
CA ASN A 1091 -22.06 -7.98 50.57
C ASN A 1091 -20.89 -8.72 49.84
N LYS A 1092 -20.36 -8.13 48.74
CA LYS A 1092 -18.99 -8.23 48.12
C LYS A 1092 -18.27 -9.57 47.82
N GLY A 1093 -17.57 -9.55 46.67
CA GLY A 1093 -16.34 -10.31 46.36
C GLY A 1093 -16.46 -11.24 45.15
N ASP A 1094 -15.61 -11.19 44.11
CA ASP A 1094 -14.60 -10.19 43.70
C ASP A 1094 -14.49 -10.18 42.16
N GLU A 1095 -14.08 -9.06 41.56
CA GLU A 1095 -13.89 -8.93 40.09
C GLU A 1095 -12.41 -9.06 39.69
N GLU A 1096 -11.98 -10.25 39.24
CA GLU A 1096 -10.70 -10.39 38.53
C GLU A 1096 -10.88 -10.05 37.05
N ASN A 1097 -10.19 -8.99 36.59
CA ASN A 1097 -10.16 -8.57 35.19
C ASN A 1097 -8.92 -9.19 34.52
N GLU A 1098 -9.11 -10.00 33.48
CA GLU A 1098 -8.04 -10.39 32.56
C GLU A 1098 -7.88 -9.29 31.49
N ASP A 1099 -6.84 -8.45 31.63
CA ASP A 1099 -6.48 -7.43 30.64
C ASP A 1099 -5.83 -8.08 29.40
N ASP A 1100 -6.42 -7.89 28.22
CA ASP A 1100 -5.83 -8.25 26.92
C ASP A 1100 -4.55 -7.43 26.65
N GLU A 1101 -3.36 -8.06 26.57
CA GLU A 1101 -2.15 -7.39 26.07
C GLU A 1101 -2.18 -7.33 24.52
N GLU A 1102 -2.63 -6.20 23.95
CA GLU A 1102 -2.43 -5.88 22.52
C GLU A 1102 -0.97 -5.47 22.27
N ASP A 1103 -0.19 -6.32 21.60
CA ASP A 1103 1.16 -6.00 21.11
C ASP A 1103 1.09 -5.01 19.92
N GLU A 1104 1.43 -3.74 20.17
CA GLU A 1104 1.79 -2.79 19.10
C GLU A 1104 3.22 -3.09 18.62
N GLU A 1105 3.37 -3.72 17.45
CA GLU A 1105 4.66 -3.79 16.75
C GLU A 1105 4.93 -2.46 16.01
N ASP A 1106 5.97 -1.73 16.42
CA ASP A 1106 6.43 -0.50 15.77
C ASP A 1106 6.86 -0.76 14.30
N GLU A 1107 6.13 -0.22 13.31
CA GLU A 1107 6.65 -0.05 11.95
C GLU A 1107 7.62 1.16 11.95
N GLU A 1108 8.94 0.93 11.91
CA GLU A 1108 9.95 2.00 11.84
C GLU A 1108 9.82 2.80 10.53
N ASP A 1109 9.80 4.14 10.63
CA ASP A 1109 9.78 5.05 9.48
C ASP A 1109 11.10 4.96 8.67
N GLU A 1110 11.12 4.27 7.52
CA GLU A 1110 12.24 4.35 6.56
C GLU A 1110 12.11 5.61 5.67
N GLU A 1111 13.10 6.51 5.79
CA GLU A 1111 13.12 7.84 5.17
C GLU A 1111 13.30 7.82 3.63
N GLU A 1112 12.54 8.67 2.90
CA GLU A 1112 12.80 8.96 1.47
C GLU A 1112 14.02 9.90 1.30
N GLU A 1113 15.26 9.39 1.45
CA GLU A 1113 16.44 10.08 0.90
C GLU A 1113 16.71 9.70 -0.58
N GLY A 1114 17.13 10.69 -1.37
CA GLY A 1114 17.23 10.59 -2.82
C GLY A 1114 18.41 9.77 -3.34
N GLY A 1115 18.22 9.09 -4.48
CA GLY A 1115 19.25 8.26 -5.09
C GLY A 1115 20.33 9.01 -5.89
N ASP A 1116 21.48 8.35 -6.08
CA ASP A 1116 22.47 8.67 -7.12
C ASP A 1116 22.98 7.36 -7.78
N ILE A 1117 23.76 7.49 -8.84
CA ILE A 1117 23.84 6.54 -9.96
C ILE A 1117 24.95 5.48 -9.83
N ARG A 1118 24.59 4.19 -9.99
CA ARG A 1118 25.30 3.24 -10.88
C ARG A 1118 24.58 1.93 -11.17
#